data_AF-A0A3A8LRU5-F1
#
_entry.id   AF-A0A3A8LRU5-F1
#
_cell.length_a   1.000
_cell.length_b   1.000
_cell.length_c   1.000
_cell.angle_alpha   90.00
_cell.angle_beta   90.00
_cell.angle_gamma   90.00
#
_symmetry.space_group_name_H-M   'P 1'
#
loop_
_entity.id
_entity.type
_entity.pdbx_description
1 polymer ?
#
loop_
_entity_poly.entity_id
_entity_poly.type
_entity_poly.pdbx_seq_one_letter_code
_entity_poly.pdbx_strand_id
1 'polypeptide(L)'
;MWLILVAAAGTPSDPSAEALCGLTALYTIERSYFGEKDRYDLHPATVGFLPLSCIDGTRPTAPESNSVGGCRFLFTILEAGGIPDAPLKLEARGVTPDTQDLRFLLEGRNGFITRPGSDARVDPADCEAWSREADPLQRYRFIVGEHDCIGGPYAPTHPCTEALTLLSNLARDGVGMARMEYDAHPTARELFPLSPPTPTQLLCGVTATPGQRAQVAQSLSRQGLLLDAVLAPGCRDEGLRAGLPVLLRAGACPGKRCTRLMTLARTSGTPERLAVLEGRASALASWLWNQPATEQREFLVNALALPGGRVDALLRLREGSRPGLQELNAPPPGPLESAWLERARTAHPGLAPFLDLLGELHHRRPASDAAFRDWLSTAPCDQLSMTQALKPTVARLRAIASIQPRCAYEAVQALRPHVAKLPPTALIDVLTPLSAEQLLWLQSNLGLTDAARAEALFDWVMEREPRLLDGFVASPSVVERLLAPVNADRLGGREAVLEVLLGRMHTPRISLTPFAFNFVVTESLRGTPSALRVRDISERYIPAEEKLRFLSGVLRSTDARAQAAAAAGLTKTTDARVPAPAARACLEETRATLACIASHAEPLGPPPPGERRFIFGGCGVGPQPPPTPPSPIETYCTRLEEKTASCPTACGGTLLDASGIERLASAAGEPPPPIPQALRACTHVLP
;
A
#
# COMPACT_ATOMS: atom_id res chain seq x y z
N MET A 1 -79.97 17.59 6.57
CA MET A 1 -80.18 18.17 7.92
C MET A 1 -78.80 18.49 8.48
N TRP A 2 -78.35 19.72 8.25
CA TRP A 2 -77.04 20.22 8.66
C TRP A 2 -77.10 20.61 10.13
N LEU A 3 -76.37 19.88 10.98
CA LEU A 3 -76.12 20.27 12.36
C LEU A 3 -74.78 21.00 12.38
N ILE A 4 -74.86 22.33 12.40
CA ILE A 4 -73.74 23.22 12.68
C ILE A 4 -73.37 22.98 14.16
N LEU A 5 -72.20 22.36 14.38
CA LEU A 5 -71.52 22.40 15.66
C LEU A 5 -71.05 23.85 15.87
N VAL A 6 -71.88 24.62 16.56
CA VAL A 6 -71.47 25.87 17.19
C VAL A 6 -70.52 25.47 18.32
N ALA A 7 -69.23 25.41 18.02
CA ALA A 7 -68.21 25.54 19.04
C ALA A 7 -68.45 26.88 19.73
N ALA A 8 -68.40 26.87 21.06
CA ALA A 8 -68.63 28.03 21.91
C ALA A 8 -67.71 29.19 21.48
N ALA A 9 -68.21 30.05 20.60
CA ALA A 9 -67.62 31.33 20.34
C ALA A 9 -67.80 32.13 21.62
N GLY A 10 -66.68 32.48 22.26
CA GLY A 10 -66.66 33.68 23.08
C GLY A 10 -67.28 34.82 22.28
N THR A 11 -67.86 35.80 22.96
CA THR A 11 -68.34 37.04 22.31
C THR A 11 -67.34 37.47 21.23
N PRO A 12 -67.75 37.56 19.94
CA PRO A 12 -66.84 37.92 18.87
C PRO A 12 -66.11 39.19 19.29
N SER A 13 -64.79 39.19 19.09
CA SER A 13 -63.97 40.33 19.50
C SER A 13 -64.57 41.63 18.93
N ASP A 14 -64.65 42.66 19.77
CA ASP A 14 -65.11 43.99 19.36
C ASP A 14 -64.36 44.37 18.07
N PRO A 15 -65.04 44.82 17.00
CA PRO A 15 -64.37 45.22 15.76
C PRO A 15 -63.25 46.24 15.98
N SER A 16 -63.27 47.00 17.08
CA SER A 16 -62.20 47.91 17.50
C SER A 16 -60.91 47.19 17.93
N ALA A 17 -60.95 45.89 18.27
CA ALA A 17 -59.80 45.13 18.75
C ALA A 17 -58.64 45.09 17.74
N GLU A 18 -58.94 44.95 16.44
CA GLU A 18 -57.92 45.03 15.38
C GLU A 18 -57.17 46.37 15.43
N ALA A 19 -57.93 47.48 15.55
CA ALA A 19 -57.37 48.82 15.59
C ALA A 19 -56.52 49.05 16.84
N LEU A 20 -57.02 48.66 18.00
CA LEU A 20 -56.33 48.83 19.27
C LEU A 20 -55.04 48.00 19.32
N CYS A 21 -55.11 46.72 18.97
CA CYS A 21 -53.96 45.83 18.96
C CYS A 21 -52.94 46.20 17.90
N GLY A 22 -53.38 46.59 16.71
CA GLY A 22 -52.50 47.05 15.65
C GLY A 22 -51.77 48.36 16.01
N LEU A 23 -52.45 49.32 16.65
CA LEU A 23 -51.80 50.55 17.16
C LEU A 23 -50.78 50.24 18.26
N THR A 24 -51.11 49.37 19.20
CA THR A 24 -50.18 48.95 20.26
C THR A 24 -48.95 48.24 19.69
N ALA A 25 -49.15 47.37 18.68
CA ALA A 25 -48.05 46.67 18.02
C ALA A 25 -47.16 47.65 17.22
N LEU A 26 -47.75 48.55 16.43
CA LEU A 26 -47.00 49.58 15.68
C LEU A 26 -46.21 50.48 16.62
N TYR A 27 -46.82 50.93 17.72
CA TYR A 27 -46.13 51.74 18.73
C TYR A 27 -44.95 51.00 19.36
N THR A 28 -45.13 49.72 19.72
CA THR A 28 -44.05 48.89 20.28
C THR A 28 -42.88 48.75 19.32
N ILE A 29 -43.17 48.51 18.03
CA ILE A 29 -42.16 48.36 16.98
C ILE A 29 -41.42 49.69 16.75
N GLU A 30 -42.14 50.81 16.65
CA GLU A 30 -41.55 52.14 16.52
C GLU A 30 -40.64 52.47 17.72
N ARG A 31 -41.03 52.11 18.94
CA ARG A 31 -40.17 52.27 20.12
C ARG A 31 -38.91 51.42 20.06
N SER A 32 -39.00 50.19 19.57
CA SER A 32 -37.83 49.34 19.37
C SER A 32 -36.91 49.94 18.32
N TYR A 33 -37.47 50.37 17.18
CA TYR A 33 -36.74 51.01 16.10
C TYR A 33 -36.05 52.30 16.57
N PHE A 34 -36.76 53.14 17.34
CA PHE A 34 -36.19 54.32 17.97
C PHE A 34 -35.03 53.97 18.90
N GLY A 35 -35.17 52.94 19.74
CA GLY A 35 -34.09 52.47 20.61
C GLY A 35 -32.83 52.02 19.85
N GLU A 36 -32.97 51.62 18.58
CA GLU A 36 -31.85 51.24 17.72
C GLU A 36 -31.32 52.37 16.83
N LYS A 37 -32.17 53.34 16.46
CA LYS A 37 -31.89 54.33 15.38
C LYS A 37 -31.97 55.78 15.84
N ASP A 38 -32.28 56.04 17.10
CA ASP A 38 -32.49 57.37 17.70
C ASP A 38 -33.52 58.25 16.97
N ARG A 39 -34.43 57.62 16.21
CA ARG A 39 -35.52 58.27 15.47
C ARG A 39 -36.65 57.29 15.19
N TYR A 40 -37.87 57.80 15.08
CA TYR A 40 -39.00 57.07 14.52
C TYR A 40 -38.98 57.16 12.98
N ASP A 41 -39.59 56.20 12.29
CA ASP A 41 -39.74 56.24 10.82
C ASP A 41 -41.18 56.62 10.43
N LEU A 42 -41.37 57.22 9.27
CA LEU A 42 -42.71 57.52 8.74
C LEU A 42 -43.31 56.32 8.00
N HIS A 43 -42.54 55.29 7.68
CA HIS A 43 -42.97 54.16 6.87
C HIS A 43 -43.13 52.91 7.74
N PRO A 44 -44.36 52.42 7.97
CA PRO A 44 -44.59 51.24 8.80
C PRO A 44 -43.83 49.99 8.32
N ALA A 45 -43.65 49.85 7.01
CA ALA A 45 -42.89 48.75 6.43
C ALA A 45 -41.39 48.80 6.77
N THR A 46 -40.80 50.00 6.91
CA THR A 46 -39.38 50.18 7.24
C THR A 46 -39.07 49.68 8.66
N VAL A 47 -40.01 49.85 9.58
CA VAL A 47 -39.88 49.34 10.95
C VAL A 47 -40.33 47.89 11.08
N GLY A 48 -40.78 47.25 9.99
CA GLY A 48 -41.21 45.86 9.97
C GLY A 48 -42.64 45.64 10.49
N PHE A 49 -43.46 46.69 10.59
CA PHE A 49 -44.85 46.54 10.98
C PHE A 49 -45.70 46.02 9.82
N LEU A 50 -46.27 44.82 10.00
CA LEU A 50 -47.21 44.21 9.07
C LEU A 50 -48.40 43.65 9.87
N PRO A 51 -49.56 44.35 9.90
CA PRO A 51 -50.73 43.88 10.65
C PRO A 51 -51.32 42.60 10.05
N LEU A 52 -52.23 41.92 10.76
CA LEU A 52 -52.93 40.75 10.21
C LEU A 52 -53.80 41.17 9.00
N SER A 53 -53.74 40.39 7.92
CA SER A 53 -54.64 40.53 6.76
C SER A 53 -55.99 39.86 7.04
N CYS A 54 -56.94 39.99 6.11
CA CYS A 54 -58.15 39.16 6.15
C CYS A 54 -57.84 37.68 5.90
N ILE A 55 -58.79 36.79 6.23
CA ILE A 55 -58.67 35.33 6.11
C ILE A 55 -58.38 34.89 4.66
N ASP A 56 -58.90 35.62 3.67
CA ASP A 56 -58.65 35.42 2.24
C ASP A 56 -57.28 35.95 1.78
N GLY A 57 -56.50 36.55 2.68
CA GLY A 57 -55.20 37.16 2.41
C GLY A 57 -55.27 38.59 1.86
N THR A 58 -56.46 39.17 1.70
CA THR A 58 -56.62 40.54 1.22
C THR A 58 -56.35 41.58 2.31
N ARG A 59 -56.00 42.79 1.88
CA ARG A 59 -55.79 43.96 2.73
C ARG A 59 -56.43 45.18 2.07
N PRO A 60 -56.96 46.14 2.85
CA PRO A 60 -57.33 47.43 2.31
C PRO A 60 -56.12 48.11 1.65
N THR A 61 -56.34 48.73 0.51
CA THR A 61 -55.27 49.45 -0.21
C THR A 61 -54.83 50.67 0.59
N ALA A 62 -53.54 50.73 0.93
CA ALA A 62 -52.95 51.90 1.57
C ALA A 62 -52.79 53.03 0.53
N PRO A 63 -53.36 54.22 0.77
CA PRO A 63 -53.30 55.33 -0.19
C PRO A 63 -51.94 56.02 -0.22
N GLU A 64 -51.17 55.91 0.87
CA GLU A 64 -49.91 56.63 1.10
C GLU A 64 -48.85 55.67 1.69
N SER A 65 -47.56 55.99 1.52
CA SER A 65 -46.45 55.12 1.94
C SER A 65 -46.25 55.03 3.46
N ASN A 66 -46.84 55.98 4.20
CA ASN A 66 -46.89 55.99 5.67
C ASN A 66 -48.06 55.18 6.23
N SER A 67 -48.85 54.51 5.38
CA SER A 67 -49.97 53.66 5.79
C SER A 67 -49.76 52.19 5.43
N VAL A 68 -50.32 51.28 6.24
CA VAL A 68 -50.43 49.85 5.91
C VAL A 68 -51.80 49.31 6.30
N GLY A 69 -52.39 48.48 5.44
CA GLY A 69 -53.70 47.87 5.66
C GLY A 69 -53.64 46.59 6.48
N GLY A 70 -54.48 46.51 7.52
CA GLY A 70 -54.85 45.27 8.22
C GLY A 70 -55.91 44.48 7.44
N CYS A 71 -56.94 44.02 8.12
CA CYS A 71 -58.14 43.46 7.49
C CYS A 71 -59.23 44.54 7.35
N ARG A 72 -59.53 45.26 8.44
CA ARG A 72 -60.63 46.24 8.53
C ARG A 72 -60.17 47.67 8.78
N PHE A 73 -58.89 47.86 9.10
CA PHE A 73 -58.30 49.17 9.41
C PHE A 73 -57.06 49.47 8.56
N LEU A 74 -56.85 50.76 8.28
CA LEU A 74 -55.58 51.33 7.81
C LEU A 74 -54.82 51.91 9.00
N PHE A 75 -53.57 51.49 9.17
CA PHE A 75 -52.67 52.00 10.20
C PHE A 75 -51.70 52.99 9.57
N THR A 76 -51.66 54.23 10.07
CA THR A 76 -50.91 55.34 9.48
C THR A 76 -50.02 55.99 10.51
N ILE A 77 -48.76 56.28 10.15
CA ILE A 77 -47.87 57.11 10.94
C ILE A 77 -48.08 58.56 10.48
N LEU A 78 -48.69 59.37 11.33
CA LEU A 78 -49.03 60.76 11.04
C LEU A 78 -47.83 61.69 11.28
N GLU A 79 -46.99 61.37 12.25
CA GLU A 79 -45.83 62.18 12.64
C GLU A 79 -44.74 61.25 13.19
N ALA A 80 -43.49 61.43 12.75
CA ALA A 80 -42.32 60.72 13.25
C ALA A 80 -41.09 61.63 13.18
N GLY A 81 -40.23 61.61 14.21
CA GLY A 81 -39.00 62.42 14.25
C GLY A 81 -37.92 61.83 15.16
N GLY A 82 -36.77 62.53 15.22
CA GLY A 82 -35.60 62.13 16.01
C GLY A 82 -35.29 63.08 17.17
N ILE A 83 -34.21 62.80 17.90
CA ILE A 83 -33.71 63.62 19.02
C ILE A 83 -33.43 65.07 18.54
N PRO A 84 -33.80 66.12 19.31
CA PRO A 84 -34.21 66.08 20.72
C PRO A 84 -35.71 65.93 21.00
N ASP A 85 -36.60 66.18 20.05
CA ASP A 85 -38.04 66.27 20.33
C ASP A 85 -38.82 64.96 20.08
N ALA A 86 -38.30 64.08 19.21
CA ALA A 86 -38.81 62.74 18.87
C ALA A 86 -40.34 62.59 18.88
N PRO A 87 -41.10 63.37 18.09
CA PRO A 87 -42.55 63.23 18.02
C PRO A 87 -42.93 61.89 17.37
N LEU A 88 -44.01 61.27 17.85
CA LEU A 88 -44.64 60.11 17.23
C LEU A 88 -46.17 60.24 17.37
N LYS A 89 -46.88 60.18 16.25
CA LYS A 89 -48.35 60.10 16.21
C LYS A 89 -48.79 59.01 15.25
N LEU A 90 -49.64 58.12 15.74
CA LEU A 90 -50.17 56.98 14.99
C LEU A 90 -51.68 57.08 14.88
N GLU A 91 -52.23 56.53 13.81
CA GLU A 91 -53.65 56.45 13.55
C GLU A 91 -54.06 55.06 13.08
N ALA A 92 -55.21 54.58 13.57
CA ALA A 92 -55.96 53.49 12.94
C ALA A 92 -57.32 54.01 12.48
N ARG A 93 -57.59 53.86 11.18
CA ARG A 93 -58.85 54.31 10.55
C ARG A 93 -59.56 53.11 9.93
N GLY A 94 -60.81 52.90 10.31
CA GLY A 94 -61.62 51.83 9.72
C GLY A 94 -61.96 52.13 8.26
N VAL A 95 -62.00 51.08 7.44
CA VAL A 95 -62.15 51.18 5.99
C VAL A 95 -63.18 50.20 5.42
N THR A 96 -63.75 49.35 6.27
CA THR A 96 -64.87 48.49 5.91
C THR A 96 -66.18 49.14 6.34
N PRO A 97 -67.34 48.80 5.72
CA PRO A 97 -68.62 49.44 6.02
C PRO A 97 -69.03 49.42 7.50
N ASP A 98 -68.54 48.42 8.24
CA ASP A 98 -68.81 48.18 9.66
C ASP A 98 -67.75 48.77 10.60
N THR A 99 -66.68 49.38 10.06
CA THR A 99 -65.64 50.09 10.85
C THR A 99 -65.39 51.51 10.38
N GLN A 100 -65.98 51.96 9.27
CA GLN A 100 -65.69 53.26 8.63
C GLN A 100 -65.83 54.48 9.56
N ASP A 101 -66.69 54.38 10.59
CA ASP A 101 -66.91 55.45 11.58
C ASP A 101 -65.96 55.35 12.79
N LEU A 102 -65.09 54.34 12.82
CA LEU A 102 -64.12 54.09 13.89
C LEU A 102 -62.75 54.65 13.50
N ARG A 103 -62.24 55.53 14.36
CA ARG A 103 -60.90 56.12 14.23
C ARG A 103 -60.27 56.25 15.60
N PHE A 104 -59.00 55.88 15.68
CA PHE A 104 -58.22 55.84 16.92
C PHE A 104 -56.87 56.50 16.68
N LEU A 105 -56.40 57.26 17.67
CA LEU A 105 -55.12 57.97 17.66
C LEU A 105 -54.25 57.50 18.82
N LEU A 106 -52.94 57.39 18.61
CA LEU A 106 -51.96 57.13 19.67
C LEU A 106 -50.87 58.19 19.61
N GLU A 107 -50.63 58.88 20.74
CA GLU A 107 -49.52 59.82 20.89
C GLU A 107 -48.34 59.17 21.62
N GLY A 108 -47.16 59.22 21.01
CA GLY A 108 -45.99 58.48 21.51
C GLY A 108 -45.43 58.97 22.85
N ARG A 109 -45.75 60.19 23.29
CA ARG A 109 -45.30 60.70 24.61
C ARG A 109 -45.94 59.97 25.79
N ASN A 110 -47.18 59.52 25.64
CA ASN A 110 -47.96 58.92 26.72
C ASN A 110 -48.38 57.46 26.42
N GLY A 111 -48.30 57.03 25.16
CA GLY A 111 -48.64 55.67 24.73
C GLY A 111 -50.12 55.31 24.87
N PHE A 112 -50.99 56.31 25.10
CA PHE A 112 -52.42 56.08 25.26
C PHE A 112 -53.14 56.20 23.91
N ILE A 113 -54.16 55.36 23.74
CA ILE A 113 -55.05 55.42 22.58
C ILE A 113 -56.28 56.28 22.93
N THR A 114 -56.61 57.24 22.06
CA THR A 114 -57.76 58.15 22.20
C THR A 114 -58.61 58.14 20.92
N ARG A 115 -59.78 58.76 20.98
CA ARG A 115 -60.61 59.03 19.80
C ARG A 115 -60.37 60.47 19.30
N PRO A 116 -60.39 60.73 17.98
CA PRO A 116 -60.24 62.08 17.45
C PRO A 116 -61.23 63.08 18.08
N GLY A 117 -60.72 64.22 18.54
CA GLY A 117 -61.53 65.27 19.17
C GLY A 117 -61.93 64.99 20.63
N SER A 118 -61.38 63.95 21.26
CA SER A 118 -61.59 63.63 22.67
C SER A 118 -60.28 63.26 23.36
N ASP A 119 -60.04 63.79 24.56
CA ASP A 119 -58.91 63.39 25.42
C ASP A 119 -59.22 62.13 26.24
N ALA A 120 -60.39 61.51 26.03
CA ALA A 120 -60.77 60.28 26.72
C ALA A 120 -59.94 59.09 26.22
N ARG A 121 -59.33 58.37 27.17
CA ARG A 121 -58.58 57.14 26.90
C ARG A 121 -59.53 56.01 26.54
N VAL A 122 -59.13 55.19 25.56
CA VAL A 122 -59.83 53.96 25.19
C VAL A 122 -59.17 52.79 25.93
N ASP A 123 -59.99 51.93 26.54
CA ASP A 123 -59.50 50.73 27.22
C ASP A 123 -58.79 49.78 26.23
N PRO A 124 -57.67 49.16 26.62
CA PRO A 124 -56.94 48.24 25.74
C PRO A 124 -57.76 46.97 25.45
N ALA A 125 -57.61 46.43 24.24
CA ALA A 125 -58.21 45.15 23.86
C ALA A 125 -57.35 43.96 24.35
N ASP A 126 -57.98 42.80 24.52
CA ASP A 126 -57.27 41.53 24.71
C ASP A 126 -56.70 41.05 23.36
N CYS A 127 -55.47 41.47 23.09
CA CYS A 127 -54.80 41.19 21.83
C CYS A 127 -54.41 39.72 21.63
N GLU A 128 -54.27 38.96 22.72
CA GLU A 128 -53.98 37.52 22.63
C GLU A 128 -55.25 36.75 22.24
N ALA A 129 -56.39 37.09 22.83
CA ALA A 129 -57.68 36.54 22.44
C ALA A 129 -58.05 36.89 20.99
N TRP A 130 -57.89 38.16 20.59
CA TRP A 130 -58.16 38.60 19.22
C TRP A 130 -57.23 37.91 18.20
N SER A 131 -55.93 37.79 18.48
CA SER A 131 -54.99 37.12 17.57
C SER A 131 -55.32 35.63 17.38
N ARG A 132 -55.78 34.93 18.42
CA ARG A 132 -56.26 33.53 18.33
C ARG A 132 -57.49 33.37 17.45
N GLU A 133 -58.39 34.35 17.45
CA GLU A 133 -59.59 34.34 16.63
C GLU A 133 -59.29 34.71 15.17
N ALA A 134 -58.42 35.71 14.94
CA ALA A 134 -58.20 36.32 13.63
C ALA A 134 -57.14 35.63 12.75
N ASP A 135 -56.16 34.92 13.34
CA ASP A 135 -55.09 34.25 12.58
C ASP A 135 -55.28 32.72 12.53
N PRO A 136 -55.88 32.16 11.46
CA PRO A 136 -56.04 30.71 11.33
C PRO A 136 -54.71 29.96 11.20
N LEU A 137 -53.60 30.66 10.92
CA LEU A 137 -52.25 30.10 10.84
C LEU A 137 -51.47 30.23 12.15
N GLN A 138 -52.04 30.78 13.22
CA GLN A 138 -51.30 31.06 14.45
C GLN A 138 -50.60 29.82 15.01
N ARG A 139 -51.30 28.67 15.05
CA ARG A 139 -50.72 27.40 15.51
C ARG A 139 -49.61 26.90 14.59
N TYR A 140 -49.77 27.03 13.27
CA TYR A 140 -48.72 26.70 12.29
C TYR A 140 -47.48 27.58 12.52
N ARG A 141 -47.66 28.91 12.59
CA ARG A 141 -46.60 29.91 12.83
C ARG A 141 -45.88 29.70 14.14
N PHE A 142 -46.60 29.34 15.19
CA PHE A 142 -46.04 28.99 16.49
C PHE A 142 -45.07 27.80 16.35
N ILE A 143 -45.51 26.71 15.73
CA ILE A 143 -44.69 25.51 15.56
C ILE A 143 -43.46 25.78 14.67
N VAL A 144 -43.63 26.48 13.53
CA VAL A 144 -42.50 26.77 12.64
C VAL A 144 -41.57 27.88 13.16
N GLY A 145 -42.03 28.68 14.13
CA GLY A 145 -41.20 29.63 14.88
C GLY A 145 -40.29 28.94 15.90
N GLU A 146 -40.74 27.83 16.48
CA GLU A 146 -39.96 27.01 17.43
C GLU A 146 -39.13 25.91 16.75
N HIS A 147 -39.54 25.46 15.56
CA HIS A 147 -38.94 24.33 14.86
C HIS A 147 -38.70 24.62 13.37
N ASP A 148 -37.51 24.25 12.84
CA ASP A 148 -37.24 24.28 11.40
C ASP A 148 -37.98 23.15 10.68
N CYS A 149 -39.17 23.47 10.19
CA CYS A 149 -40.00 22.53 9.45
C CYS A 149 -39.70 22.47 7.95
N ILE A 150 -38.66 23.17 7.47
CA ILE A 150 -38.17 23.07 6.07
C ILE A 150 -37.21 21.89 5.92
N GLY A 151 -36.33 21.67 6.90
CA GLY A 151 -35.30 20.61 6.88
C GLY A 151 -35.72 19.25 7.46
N GLY A 152 -36.77 19.21 8.29
CA GLY A 152 -37.23 18.01 9.00
C GLY A 152 -36.62 17.87 10.41
N PRO A 153 -37.03 16.85 11.19
CA PRO A 153 -37.66 15.57 10.77
C PRO A 153 -39.20 15.57 10.71
N TYR A 154 -39.76 14.63 9.94
CA TYR A 154 -41.21 14.49 9.68
C TYR A 154 -41.78 13.16 10.18
N ALA A 155 -41.32 12.69 11.34
CA ALA A 155 -41.93 11.53 11.97
C ALA A 155 -43.41 11.83 12.30
N PRO A 156 -44.32 10.83 12.31
CA PRO A 156 -45.75 11.05 12.58
C PRO A 156 -46.02 11.79 13.90
N THR A 157 -45.14 11.65 14.89
CA THR A 157 -45.23 12.28 16.22
C THR A 157 -44.50 13.61 16.32
N HIS A 158 -43.85 14.08 15.26
CA HIS A 158 -43.06 15.32 15.28
C HIS A 158 -43.97 16.55 15.07
N PRO A 159 -43.77 17.66 15.81
CA PRO A 159 -44.57 18.88 15.66
C PRO A 159 -44.62 19.44 14.22
N CYS A 160 -43.54 19.31 13.45
CA CYS A 160 -43.54 19.72 12.04
C CYS A 160 -44.54 18.94 11.17
N THR A 161 -44.85 17.69 11.51
CA THR A 161 -45.88 16.92 10.80
C THR A 161 -47.27 17.48 11.08
N GLU A 162 -47.56 17.90 12.31
CA GLU A 162 -48.78 18.63 12.69
C GLU A 162 -48.87 19.95 11.91
N ALA A 163 -47.81 20.76 11.94
CA ALA A 163 -47.76 22.05 11.26
C ALA A 163 -48.02 21.95 9.74
N LEU A 164 -47.32 21.04 9.05
CA LEU A 164 -47.50 20.86 7.62
C LEU A 164 -48.87 20.25 7.25
N THR A 165 -49.42 19.41 8.13
CA THR A 165 -50.79 18.89 7.97
C THR A 165 -51.81 20.01 8.09
N LEU A 166 -51.70 20.86 9.12
CA LEU A 166 -52.55 22.04 9.33
C LEU A 166 -52.47 22.98 8.12
N LEU A 167 -51.25 23.32 7.68
CA LEU A 167 -51.01 24.18 6.53
C LEU A 167 -51.67 23.63 5.25
N SER A 168 -51.47 22.34 4.96
CA SER A 168 -52.04 21.71 3.77
C SER A 168 -53.56 21.58 3.81
N ASN A 169 -54.16 21.37 4.99
CA ASN A 169 -55.61 21.32 5.16
C ASN A 169 -56.22 22.71 4.96
N LEU A 170 -55.68 23.75 5.61
CA LEU A 170 -56.15 25.13 5.43
C LEU A 170 -56.00 25.61 3.97
N ALA A 171 -54.90 25.24 3.31
CA ALA A 171 -54.70 25.52 1.89
C ALA A 171 -55.70 24.76 0.99
N ARG A 172 -56.15 23.56 1.39
CA ARG A 172 -57.19 22.79 0.70
C ARG A 172 -58.58 23.39 0.92
N ASP A 173 -58.83 23.93 2.12
CA ASP A 173 -60.07 24.59 2.50
C ASP A 173 -60.21 26.01 1.94
N GLY A 174 -59.20 26.47 1.18
CA GLY A 174 -59.25 27.74 0.44
C GLY A 174 -58.81 28.97 1.23
N VAL A 175 -58.16 28.80 2.39
CA VAL A 175 -57.59 29.92 3.16
C VAL A 175 -56.42 30.52 2.39
N GLY A 176 -56.59 31.74 1.88
CA GLY A 176 -55.63 32.38 0.97
C GLY A 176 -54.24 32.54 1.56
N MET A 177 -54.14 32.93 2.83
CA MET A 177 -52.86 33.00 3.54
C MET A 177 -52.17 31.63 3.65
N ALA A 178 -52.91 30.58 3.99
CA ALA A 178 -52.37 29.23 4.06
C ALA A 178 -51.91 28.73 2.68
N ARG A 179 -52.61 29.15 1.61
CA ARG A 179 -52.21 28.80 0.25
C ARG A 179 -50.89 29.45 -0.16
N MET A 180 -50.71 30.73 0.14
CA MET A 180 -49.44 31.43 -0.12
C MET A 180 -48.27 30.78 0.64
N GLU A 181 -48.46 30.48 1.93
CA GLU A 181 -47.47 29.82 2.78
C GLU A 181 -47.16 28.39 2.28
N TYR A 182 -48.18 27.63 1.87
CA TYR A 182 -48.02 26.29 1.29
C TYR A 182 -47.26 26.32 -0.03
N ASP A 183 -47.58 27.26 -0.93
CA ASP A 183 -46.91 27.38 -2.23
C ASP A 183 -45.44 27.80 -2.07
N ALA A 184 -45.12 28.56 -1.01
CA ALA A 184 -43.76 28.91 -0.62
C ALA A 184 -42.99 27.77 0.07
N HIS A 185 -43.67 26.74 0.60
CA HIS A 185 -43.04 25.68 1.38
C HIS A 185 -42.78 24.40 0.55
N PRO A 186 -41.55 24.16 0.04
CA PRO A 186 -41.26 23.02 -0.85
C PRO A 186 -41.54 21.66 -0.19
N THR A 187 -41.21 21.51 1.09
CA THR A 187 -41.42 20.25 1.80
C THR A 187 -42.89 19.93 2.07
N ALA A 188 -43.74 20.95 2.29
CA ALA A 188 -45.18 20.79 2.40
C ALA A 188 -45.79 20.24 1.11
N ARG A 189 -45.31 20.75 -0.05
CA ARG A 189 -45.73 20.30 -1.38
C ARG A 189 -45.33 18.87 -1.68
N GLU A 190 -44.17 18.42 -1.18
CA GLU A 190 -43.68 17.06 -1.39
C GLU A 190 -44.37 16.04 -0.46
N LEU A 191 -44.52 16.36 0.82
CA LEU A 191 -45.07 15.45 1.83
C LEU A 191 -46.59 15.39 1.85
N PHE A 192 -47.25 16.54 1.63
CA PHE A 192 -48.69 16.70 1.72
C PHE A 192 -49.23 17.35 0.44
N PRO A 193 -49.10 16.69 -0.73
CA PRO A 193 -49.53 17.26 -1.99
C PRO A 193 -51.05 17.49 -1.99
N LEU A 194 -51.49 18.63 -2.53
CA LEU A 194 -52.92 18.93 -2.68
C LEU A 194 -53.61 18.10 -3.79
N SER A 195 -52.84 17.34 -4.58
CA SER A 195 -53.32 16.43 -5.64
C SER A 195 -52.74 15.02 -5.46
N PRO A 196 -53.39 13.97 -5.99
CA PRO A 196 -52.86 12.61 -5.91
C PRO A 196 -51.45 12.51 -6.52
N PRO A 197 -50.50 11.81 -5.86
CA PRO A 197 -49.14 11.72 -6.36
C PRO A 197 -49.09 10.90 -7.67
N THR A 198 -48.34 11.42 -8.65
CA THR A 198 -48.06 10.70 -9.90
C THR A 198 -47.25 9.41 -9.64
N PRO A 199 -47.27 8.42 -10.55
CA PRO A 199 -46.45 7.21 -10.41
C PRO A 199 -44.95 7.51 -10.21
N THR A 200 -44.39 8.51 -10.87
CA THR A 200 -42.98 8.91 -10.67
C THR A 200 -42.76 9.48 -9.27
N GLN A 201 -43.68 10.31 -8.76
CA GLN A 201 -43.62 10.83 -7.39
C GLN A 201 -43.78 9.72 -6.35
N LEU A 202 -44.60 8.71 -6.61
CA LEU A 202 -44.71 7.53 -5.75
C LEU A 202 -43.42 6.69 -5.77
N LEU A 203 -42.77 6.52 -6.92
CA LEU A 203 -41.52 5.77 -7.00
C LEU A 203 -40.38 6.50 -6.26
N CYS A 204 -40.21 7.80 -6.55
CA CYS A 204 -39.03 8.57 -6.18
C CYS A 204 -39.20 9.47 -4.95
N GLY A 205 -40.44 9.70 -4.47
CA GLY A 205 -40.75 10.56 -3.34
C GLY A 205 -40.58 9.89 -1.97
N VAL A 206 -41.25 10.42 -0.95
CA VAL A 206 -41.10 10.00 0.47
C VAL A 206 -42.31 9.25 1.03
N THR A 207 -43.48 9.43 0.42
CA THR A 207 -44.76 8.96 0.96
C THR A 207 -45.03 7.49 0.69
N ALA A 208 -44.37 6.88 -0.31
CA ALA A 208 -44.63 5.51 -0.71
C ALA A 208 -43.84 4.49 0.11
N THR A 209 -44.54 3.44 0.55
CA THR A 209 -43.95 2.26 1.19
C THR A 209 -43.08 1.45 0.21
N PRO A 210 -42.16 0.60 0.69
CA PRO A 210 -41.36 -0.26 -0.18
C PRO A 210 -42.20 -1.15 -1.11
N GLY A 211 -43.33 -1.70 -0.61
CA GLY A 211 -44.24 -2.52 -1.42
C GLY A 211 -44.92 -1.74 -2.54
N GLN A 212 -45.38 -0.52 -2.26
CA GLN A 212 -45.96 0.37 -3.28
C GLN A 212 -44.94 0.75 -4.35
N ARG A 213 -43.70 1.07 -3.97
CA ARG A 213 -42.63 1.39 -4.93
C ARG A 213 -42.33 0.23 -5.86
N ALA A 214 -42.30 -1.01 -5.34
CA ALA A 214 -42.08 -2.20 -6.16
C ALA A 214 -43.20 -2.40 -7.20
N GLN A 215 -44.46 -2.21 -6.80
CA GLN A 215 -45.61 -2.31 -7.72
C GLN A 215 -45.58 -1.20 -8.79
N VAL A 216 -45.30 0.03 -8.38
CA VAL A 216 -45.17 1.18 -9.28
C VAL A 216 -44.03 0.98 -10.26
N ALA A 217 -42.87 0.48 -9.81
CA ALA A 217 -41.74 0.17 -10.68
C ALA A 217 -42.12 -0.86 -11.76
N GLN A 218 -42.81 -1.95 -11.40
CA GLN A 218 -43.28 -2.94 -12.37
C GLN A 218 -44.29 -2.35 -13.36
N SER A 219 -45.21 -1.51 -12.89
CA SER A 219 -46.19 -0.84 -13.75
C SER A 219 -45.51 0.09 -14.77
N LEU A 220 -44.61 0.95 -14.31
CA LEU A 220 -43.83 1.86 -15.15
C LEU A 220 -42.92 1.10 -16.12
N SER A 221 -42.41 -0.08 -15.74
CA SER A 221 -41.60 -0.93 -16.62
C SER A 221 -42.43 -1.45 -17.78
N ARG A 222 -43.65 -1.95 -17.52
CA ARG A 222 -44.57 -2.42 -18.58
C ARG A 222 -44.99 -1.30 -19.53
N GLN A 223 -45.03 -0.06 -19.05
CA GLN A 223 -45.36 1.13 -19.83
C GLN A 223 -44.15 1.73 -20.59
N GLY A 224 -42.94 1.21 -20.38
CA GLY A 224 -41.72 1.77 -20.98
C GLY A 224 -41.23 3.10 -20.38
N LEU A 225 -41.84 3.55 -19.28
CA LEU A 225 -41.57 4.85 -18.64
C LEU A 225 -40.60 4.76 -17.44
N LEU A 226 -40.28 3.55 -16.98
CA LEU A 226 -39.46 3.35 -15.78
C LEU A 226 -38.05 3.96 -15.91
N LEU A 227 -37.44 3.91 -17.10
CA LEU A 227 -36.10 4.46 -17.29
C LEU A 227 -36.08 5.97 -17.05
N ASP A 228 -37.04 6.69 -17.62
CA ASP A 228 -37.15 8.13 -17.43
C ASP A 228 -37.46 8.49 -15.97
N ALA A 229 -38.31 7.70 -15.30
CA ALA A 229 -38.63 7.88 -13.89
C ALA A 229 -37.40 7.69 -12.98
N VAL A 230 -36.60 6.66 -13.21
CA VAL A 230 -35.38 6.37 -12.42
C VAL A 230 -34.27 7.40 -12.70
N LEU A 231 -34.17 7.91 -13.93
CA LEU A 231 -33.18 8.93 -14.31
C LEU A 231 -33.65 10.37 -14.02
N ALA A 232 -34.87 10.55 -13.52
CA ALA A 232 -35.39 11.86 -13.16
C ALA A 232 -34.50 12.51 -12.07
N PRO A 233 -34.27 13.84 -12.16
CA PRO A 233 -33.54 14.55 -11.11
C PRO A 233 -34.22 14.34 -9.74
N GLY A 234 -33.42 14.06 -8.70
CA GLY A 234 -33.93 13.93 -7.34
C GLY A 234 -34.59 12.58 -7.00
N CYS A 235 -34.47 11.55 -7.83
CA CYS A 235 -34.96 10.22 -7.43
C CYS A 235 -34.14 9.66 -6.26
N ARG A 236 -34.81 9.45 -5.12
CA ARG A 236 -34.18 9.01 -3.87
C ARG A 236 -33.76 7.53 -3.93
N ASP A 237 -32.84 7.15 -3.03
CA ASP A 237 -32.26 5.80 -2.98
C ASP A 237 -33.30 4.68 -2.83
N GLU A 238 -34.40 4.92 -2.12
CA GLU A 238 -35.50 3.96 -1.99
C GLU A 238 -36.19 3.68 -3.34
N GLY A 239 -36.35 4.72 -4.16
CA GLY A 239 -36.89 4.61 -5.51
C GLY A 239 -35.93 3.89 -6.45
N LEU A 240 -34.64 4.22 -6.36
CA LEU A 240 -33.57 3.55 -7.10
C LEU A 240 -33.51 2.04 -6.75
N ARG A 241 -33.56 1.69 -5.47
CA ARG A 241 -33.59 0.31 -4.97
C ARG A 241 -34.79 -0.49 -5.50
N ALA A 242 -35.93 0.15 -5.73
CA ALA A 242 -37.11 -0.50 -6.31
C ALA A 242 -37.05 -0.59 -7.85
N GLY A 243 -36.56 0.46 -8.53
CA GLY A 243 -36.59 0.58 -9.99
C GLY A 243 -35.44 -0.08 -10.73
N LEU A 244 -34.20 0.05 -10.23
CA LEU A 244 -32.99 -0.44 -10.90
C LEU A 244 -32.99 -1.97 -11.13
N PRO A 245 -33.36 -2.81 -10.14
CA PRO A 245 -33.48 -4.25 -10.35
C PRO A 245 -34.42 -4.63 -11.50
N VAL A 246 -35.57 -3.95 -11.62
CA VAL A 246 -36.58 -4.21 -12.67
C VAL A 246 -36.03 -3.84 -14.04
N LEU A 247 -35.38 -2.69 -14.17
CA LEU A 247 -34.72 -2.26 -15.41
C LEU A 247 -33.62 -3.24 -15.84
N LEU A 248 -32.74 -3.63 -14.91
CA LEU A 248 -31.57 -4.45 -15.22
C LEU A 248 -31.96 -5.90 -15.51
N ARG A 249 -32.98 -6.47 -14.84
CA ARG A 249 -33.53 -7.80 -15.19
C ARG A 249 -34.15 -7.83 -16.59
N ALA A 250 -34.70 -6.70 -17.05
CA ALA A 250 -35.14 -6.55 -18.43
C ALA A 250 -33.98 -6.29 -19.42
N GLY A 251 -32.72 -6.32 -18.95
CA GLY A 251 -31.53 -6.10 -19.76
C GLY A 251 -31.33 -4.66 -20.21
N ALA A 252 -31.94 -3.67 -19.54
CA ALA A 252 -31.90 -2.28 -19.97
C ALA A 252 -30.49 -1.68 -19.92
N CYS A 253 -30.02 -1.20 -21.07
CA CYS A 253 -28.82 -0.37 -21.23
C CYS A 253 -28.88 0.34 -22.60
N PRO A 254 -29.71 1.41 -22.74
CA PRO A 254 -29.98 2.02 -24.03
C PRO A 254 -29.02 3.18 -24.32
N GLY A 255 -27.99 2.91 -25.12
CA GLY A 255 -27.08 3.91 -25.68
C GLY A 255 -26.51 4.86 -24.62
N LYS A 256 -26.56 6.17 -24.88
CA LYS A 256 -25.96 7.22 -24.03
C LYS A 256 -26.48 7.24 -22.58
N ARG A 257 -27.71 6.78 -22.34
CA ARG A 257 -28.29 6.72 -20.98
C ARG A 257 -27.76 5.55 -20.16
N CYS A 258 -27.07 4.59 -20.79
CA CYS A 258 -26.54 3.43 -20.09
C CYS A 258 -25.45 3.78 -19.08
N THR A 259 -24.54 4.71 -19.39
CA THR A 259 -23.50 5.16 -18.45
C THR A 259 -24.12 5.63 -17.14
N ARG A 260 -25.14 6.49 -17.22
CA ARG A 260 -25.84 7.03 -16.05
C ARG A 260 -26.58 5.94 -15.27
N LEU A 261 -27.30 5.06 -15.97
CA LEU A 261 -28.02 3.94 -15.36
C LEU A 261 -27.07 2.99 -14.60
N MET A 262 -25.95 2.60 -15.22
CA MET A 262 -24.98 1.69 -14.64
C MET A 262 -24.19 2.32 -13.48
N THR A 263 -23.94 3.62 -13.56
CA THR A 263 -23.35 4.39 -12.45
C THR A 263 -24.28 4.40 -11.24
N LEU A 264 -25.57 4.72 -11.44
CA LEU A 264 -26.58 4.69 -10.37
C LEU A 264 -26.73 3.27 -9.78
N ALA A 265 -26.79 2.25 -10.62
CA ALA A 265 -26.84 0.85 -10.17
C ALA A 265 -25.63 0.46 -9.31
N ARG A 266 -24.45 0.98 -9.63
CA ARG A 266 -23.24 0.75 -8.84
C ARG A 266 -23.32 1.47 -7.50
N THR A 267 -23.64 2.76 -7.49
CA THR A 267 -23.68 3.58 -6.26
C THR A 267 -24.76 3.08 -5.30
N SER A 268 -25.88 2.58 -5.81
CA SER A 268 -26.96 1.99 -5.01
C SER A 268 -26.76 0.51 -4.68
N GLY A 269 -25.61 -0.09 -5.03
CA GLY A 269 -25.29 -1.49 -4.69
C GLY A 269 -26.19 -2.55 -5.34
N THR A 270 -26.73 -2.30 -6.53
CA THR A 270 -27.67 -3.21 -7.21
C THR A 270 -26.95 -4.42 -7.84
N PRO A 271 -27.18 -5.66 -7.38
CA PRO A 271 -26.43 -6.84 -7.85
C PRO A 271 -26.75 -7.23 -9.29
N GLU A 272 -27.99 -7.00 -9.77
CA GLU A 272 -28.38 -7.32 -11.16
C GLU A 272 -27.55 -6.57 -12.21
N ARG A 273 -26.83 -5.51 -11.81
CA ARG A 273 -25.83 -4.83 -12.64
C ARG A 273 -24.79 -5.82 -13.17
N LEU A 274 -24.34 -6.77 -12.35
CA LEU A 274 -23.33 -7.75 -12.74
C LEU A 274 -23.86 -8.70 -13.82
N ALA A 275 -25.12 -9.14 -13.69
CA ALA A 275 -25.77 -9.98 -14.69
C ALA A 275 -25.89 -9.28 -16.06
N VAL A 276 -26.17 -7.97 -16.08
CA VAL A 276 -26.19 -7.18 -17.32
C VAL A 276 -24.79 -7.06 -17.92
N LEU A 277 -23.77 -6.79 -17.10
CA LEU A 277 -22.38 -6.70 -17.57
C LEU A 277 -21.89 -8.03 -18.14
N GLU A 278 -22.27 -9.14 -17.52
CA GLU A 278 -21.90 -10.49 -17.97
C GLU A 278 -22.67 -10.89 -19.24
N GLY A 279 -24.00 -10.82 -19.20
CA GLY A 279 -24.86 -11.25 -20.31
C GLY A 279 -24.79 -10.35 -21.55
N ARG A 280 -24.35 -9.09 -21.43
CA ARG A 280 -24.27 -8.14 -22.54
C ARG A 280 -22.86 -7.62 -22.83
N ALA A 281 -21.81 -8.15 -22.18
CA ALA A 281 -20.42 -7.70 -22.32
C ALA A 281 -20.02 -7.39 -23.78
N SER A 282 -20.21 -8.34 -24.69
CA SER A 282 -19.80 -8.20 -26.10
C SER A 282 -20.54 -7.06 -26.83
N ALA A 283 -21.86 -6.95 -26.64
CA ALA A 283 -22.66 -5.91 -27.25
C ALA A 283 -22.30 -4.53 -26.68
N LEU A 284 -22.07 -4.45 -25.37
CA LEU A 284 -21.66 -3.22 -24.69
C LEU A 284 -20.27 -2.76 -25.10
N ALA A 285 -19.30 -3.68 -25.15
CA ALA A 285 -17.96 -3.38 -25.62
C ALA A 285 -17.99 -2.87 -27.07
N SER A 286 -18.77 -3.51 -27.94
CA SER A 286 -18.93 -3.08 -29.34
C SER A 286 -19.57 -1.70 -29.47
N TRP A 287 -20.60 -1.40 -28.67
CA TRP A 287 -21.23 -0.07 -28.65
C TRP A 287 -20.27 1.00 -28.12
N LEU A 288 -19.62 0.74 -26.97
CA LEU A 288 -18.65 1.66 -26.34
C LEU A 288 -17.47 1.94 -27.26
N TRP A 289 -16.97 0.93 -27.97
CA TRP A 289 -15.84 1.05 -28.90
C TRP A 289 -16.04 2.16 -29.94
N ASN A 290 -17.29 2.40 -30.34
CA ASN A 290 -17.67 3.39 -31.35
C ASN A 290 -18.06 4.76 -30.76
N GLN A 291 -18.02 4.93 -29.44
CA GLN A 291 -18.30 6.22 -28.78
C GLN A 291 -17.06 7.13 -28.75
N PRO A 292 -17.23 8.45 -28.51
CA PRO A 292 -16.13 9.37 -28.23
C PRO A 292 -15.29 8.93 -27.02
N ALA A 293 -14.00 9.26 -27.01
CA ALA A 293 -13.08 8.86 -25.93
C ALA A 293 -13.53 9.35 -24.54
N THR A 294 -14.20 10.51 -24.48
CA THR A 294 -14.79 11.06 -23.25
C THR A 294 -15.89 10.14 -22.70
N GLU A 295 -16.83 9.69 -23.54
CA GLU A 295 -17.91 8.79 -23.14
C GLU A 295 -17.36 7.40 -22.74
N GLN A 296 -16.32 6.92 -23.42
CA GLN A 296 -15.65 5.66 -23.06
C GLN A 296 -15.02 5.73 -21.67
N ARG A 297 -14.21 6.77 -21.44
CA ARG A 297 -13.54 6.99 -20.16
C ARG A 297 -14.57 7.15 -19.04
N GLU A 298 -15.62 7.94 -19.25
CA GLU A 298 -16.69 8.14 -18.28
C GLU A 298 -17.36 6.80 -17.91
N PHE A 299 -17.66 5.95 -18.88
CA PHE A 299 -18.24 4.63 -18.60
C PHE A 299 -17.27 3.75 -17.80
N LEU A 300 -16.01 3.63 -18.23
CA LEU A 300 -15.03 2.76 -17.58
C LEU A 300 -14.72 3.22 -16.14
N VAL A 301 -14.68 4.54 -15.89
CA VAL A 301 -14.46 5.10 -14.55
C VAL A 301 -15.72 5.03 -13.69
N ASN A 302 -16.86 5.54 -14.18
CA ASN A 302 -18.04 5.75 -13.33
C ASN A 302 -18.95 4.53 -13.23
N ALA A 303 -19.13 3.79 -14.32
CA ALA A 303 -20.02 2.63 -14.36
C ALA A 303 -19.30 1.33 -13.92
N LEU A 304 -18.02 1.17 -14.26
CA LEU A 304 -17.22 0.01 -13.85
C LEU A 304 -16.35 0.23 -12.61
N ALA A 305 -16.07 1.48 -12.21
CA ALA A 305 -15.13 1.81 -11.13
C ALA A 305 -13.71 1.29 -11.38
N LEU A 306 -13.25 1.32 -12.63
CA LEU A 306 -11.88 0.93 -12.96
C LEU A 306 -10.89 2.03 -12.55
N PRO A 307 -9.69 1.66 -12.04
CA PRO A 307 -8.62 2.62 -11.77
C PRO A 307 -8.15 3.34 -13.04
N GLY A 308 -7.72 4.60 -12.92
CA GLY A 308 -7.30 5.43 -14.06
C GLY A 308 -6.27 4.78 -14.98
N GLY A 309 -5.18 4.23 -14.44
CA GLY A 309 -4.15 3.56 -15.24
C GLY A 309 -4.68 2.35 -16.04
N ARG A 310 -5.65 1.62 -15.48
CA ARG A 310 -6.29 0.49 -16.17
C ARG A 310 -7.21 0.95 -17.29
N VAL A 311 -7.93 2.05 -17.07
CA VAL A 311 -8.73 2.71 -18.12
C VAL A 311 -7.84 3.18 -19.26
N ASP A 312 -6.73 3.84 -18.94
CA ASP A 312 -5.77 4.32 -19.94
C ASP A 312 -5.14 3.16 -20.74
N ALA A 313 -4.83 2.04 -20.08
CA ALA A 313 -4.36 0.84 -20.76
C ALA A 313 -5.39 0.27 -21.75
N LEU A 314 -6.67 0.19 -21.37
CA LEU A 314 -7.76 -0.26 -22.26
C LEU A 314 -7.98 0.69 -23.46
N LEU A 315 -7.86 2.01 -23.23
CA LEU A 315 -7.95 3.01 -24.30
C LEU A 315 -6.76 2.94 -25.26
N ARG A 316 -5.52 2.74 -24.76
CA ARG A 316 -4.35 2.51 -25.63
C ARG A 316 -4.50 1.26 -26.50
N LEU A 317 -5.06 0.17 -25.97
CA LEU A 317 -5.37 -1.01 -26.76
C LEU A 317 -6.36 -0.72 -27.90
N ARG A 318 -7.33 0.17 -27.67
CA ARG A 318 -8.25 0.63 -28.72
C ARG A 318 -7.53 1.40 -29.83
N GLU A 319 -6.49 2.13 -29.49
CA GLU A 319 -5.65 2.88 -30.44
C GLU A 319 -4.62 1.98 -31.16
N GLY A 320 -4.59 0.67 -30.86
CA GLY A 320 -3.60 -0.25 -31.43
C GLY A 320 -2.24 -0.22 -30.72
N SER A 321 -2.16 0.48 -29.59
CA SER A 321 -0.94 0.63 -28.80
C SER A 321 -0.85 -0.40 -27.67
N ARG A 322 0.37 -0.86 -27.36
CA ARG A 322 0.64 -1.87 -26.33
C ARG A 322 0.83 -1.18 -24.96
N PRO A 323 -0.05 -1.39 -23.97
CA PRO A 323 0.20 -0.95 -22.60
C PRO A 323 1.19 -1.91 -21.89
N GLY A 324 1.59 -1.58 -20.66
CA GLY A 324 2.31 -2.50 -19.80
C GLY A 324 1.45 -3.69 -19.37
N LEU A 325 2.03 -4.89 -19.27
CA LEU A 325 1.29 -6.08 -18.80
C LEU A 325 0.74 -5.88 -17.39
N GLN A 326 1.50 -5.21 -16.51
CA GLN A 326 1.11 -4.98 -15.11
C GLN A 326 -0.20 -4.18 -14.98
N GLU A 327 -0.47 -3.25 -15.90
CA GLU A 327 -1.65 -2.38 -15.87
C GLU A 327 -2.97 -3.16 -16.06
N LEU A 328 -2.89 -4.34 -16.69
CA LEU A 328 -4.04 -5.19 -17.00
C LEU A 328 -3.99 -6.54 -16.27
N ASN A 329 -2.90 -6.85 -15.56
CA ASN A 329 -2.70 -8.14 -14.93
C ASN A 329 -3.63 -8.35 -13.73
N ALA A 330 -3.68 -7.38 -12.81
CA ALA A 330 -4.38 -7.52 -11.53
C ALA A 330 -5.34 -6.33 -11.27
N PRO A 331 -6.60 -6.58 -10.87
CA PRO A 331 -7.28 -7.89 -10.83
C PRO A 331 -7.50 -8.49 -12.23
N PRO A 332 -7.88 -9.78 -12.37
CA PRO A 332 -8.25 -10.35 -13.66
C PRO A 332 -9.39 -9.56 -14.33
N PRO A 333 -9.41 -9.48 -15.68
CA PRO A 333 -10.41 -8.70 -16.41
C PRO A 333 -11.80 -9.26 -16.21
N GLY A 334 -12.74 -8.39 -15.84
CA GLY A 334 -14.16 -8.73 -15.78
C GLY A 334 -14.75 -9.03 -17.17
N PRO A 335 -16.05 -9.36 -17.26
CA PRO A 335 -16.70 -9.73 -18.52
C PRO A 335 -16.59 -8.65 -19.61
N LEU A 336 -16.85 -7.38 -19.27
CA LEU A 336 -16.76 -6.28 -20.24
C LEU A 336 -15.33 -6.03 -20.70
N GLU A 337 -14.36 -6.09 -19.79
CA GLU A 337 -12.94 -5.94 -20.12
C GLU A 337 -12.47 -7.08 -21.02
N SER A 338 -12.87 -8.33 -20.74
CA SER A 338 -12.57 -9.47 -21.60
C SER A 338 -13.15 -9.27 -23.01
N ALA A 339 -14.39 -8.79 -23.13
CA ALA A 339 -14.98 -8.45 -24.42
C ALA A 339 -14.25 -7.30 -25.13
N TRP A 340 -13.75 -6.32 -24.37
CA TRP A 340 -12.92 -5.24 -24.90
C TRP A 340 -11.58 -5.74 -25.45
N LEU A 341 -10.91 -6.66 -24.74
CA LEU A 341 -9.66 -7.28 -25.18
C LEU A 341 -9.85 -8.09 -26.46
N GLU A 342 -10.94 -8.87 -26.56
CA GLU A 342 -11.26 -9.59 -27.81
C GLU A 342 -11.57 -8.62 -28.95
N ARG A 343 -12.27 -7.51 -28.68
CA ARG A 343 -12.50 -6.47 -29.68
C ARG A 343 -11.19 -5.85 -30.15
N ALA A 344 -10.28 -5.53 -29.23
CA ALA A 344 -8.95 -5.02 -29.56
C ALA A 344 -8.14 -6.01 -30.41
N ARG A 345 -8.20 -7.32 -30.10
CA ARG A 345 -7.58 -8.37 -30.93
C ARG A 345 -8.10 -8.35 -32.36
N THR A 346 -9.42 -8.21 -32.55
CA THR A 346 -10.03 -8.18 -33.89
C THR A 346 -9.73 -6.90 -34.66
N ALA A 347 -9.70 -5.76 -33.98
CA ALA A 347 -9.46 -4.46 -34.61
C ALA A 347 -7.97 -4.26 -34.97
N HIS A 348 -7.07 -4.80 -34.14
CA HIS A 348 -5.63 -4.62 -34.27
C HIS A 348 -4.91 -5.97 -34.15
N PRO A 349 -4.76 -6.73 -35.25
CA PRO A 349 -4.12 -8.04 -35.23
C PRO A 349 -2.70 -8.05 -34.64
N GLY A 350 -1.97 -6.94 -34.74
CA GLY A 350 -0.63 -6.76 -34.16
C GLY A 350 -0.57 -6.76 -32.62
N LEU A 351 -1.73 -6.68 -31.95
CA LEU A 351 -1.84 -6.83 -30.49
C LEU A 351 -1.99 -8.28 -30.04
N ALA A 352 -2.23 -9.24 -30.96
CA ALA A 352 -2.46 -10.63 -30.59
C ALA A 352 -1.33 -11.24 -29.71
N PRO A 353 -0.03 -11.06 -30.02
CA PRO A 353 1.05 -11.56 -29.15
C PRO A 353 0.98 -11.05 -27.71
N PHE A 354 0.69 -9.76 -27.54
CA PHE A 354 0.55 -9.13 -26.21
C PHE A 354 -0.66 -9.70 -25.46
N LEU A 355 -1.81 -9.82 -26.15
CA LEU A 355 -3.04 -10.34 -25.54
C LEU A 355 -2.95 -11.83 -25.18
N ASP A 356 -2.15 -12.61 -25.93
CA ASP A 356 -1.88 -14.01 -25.60
C ASP A 356 -1.06 -14.14 -24.32
N LEU A 357 -0.06 -13.26 -24.11
CA LEU A 357 0.71 -13.21 -22.85
C LEU A 357 -0.16 -12.79 -21.67
N LEU A 358 -1.02 -11.79 -21.85
CA LEU A 358 -1.98 -11.40 -20.82
C LEU A 358 -2.92 -12.57 -20.47
N GLY A 359 -3.36 -13.33 -21.48
CA GLY A 359 -4.15 -14.55 -21.28
C GLY A 359 -3.41 -15.64 -20.51
N GLU A 360 -2.09 -15.79 -20.71
CA GLU A 360 -1.25 -16.70 -19.94
C GLU A 360 -1.15 -16.28 -18.46
N LEU A 361 -0.96 -14.99 -18.18
CA LEU A 361 -0.95 -14.45 -16.81
C LEU A 361 -2.28 -14.70 -16.09
N HIS A 362 -3.40 -14.70 -16.83
CA HIS A 362 -4.73 -15.04 -16.32
C HIS A 362 -5.05 -16.54 -16.38
N HIS A 363 -4.03 -17.40 -16.49
CA HIS A 363 -4.13 -18.86 -16.49
C HIS A 363 -5.04 -19.47 -17.56
N ARG A 364 -5.23 -18.80 -18.70
CA ARG A 364 -6.07 -19.31 -19.79
C ARG A 364 -5.32 -20.29 -20.69
N ARG A 365 -4.38 -19.79 -21.49
CA ARG A 365 -3.57 -20.60 -22.42
C ARG A 365 -2.14 -20.06 -22.45
N PRO A 366 -1.13 -20.93 -22.54
CA PRO A 366 0.25 -20.48 -22.72
C PRO A 366 0.40 -19.72 -24.04
N ALA A 367 1.03 -18.56 -23.98
CA ALA A 367 1.43 -17.80 -25.16
C ALA A 367 2.56 -18.53 -25.91
N SER A 368 2.73 -18.23 -27.19
CA SER A 368 3.87 -18.75 -27.94
C SER A 368 5.19 -18.11 -27.49
N ASP A 369 6.31 -18.80 -27.67
CA ASP A 369 7.64 -18.23 -27.41
C ASP A 369 7.97 -17.06 -28.35
N ALA A 370 7.33 -16.99 -29.53
CA ALA A 370 7.41 -15.85 -30.42
C ALA A 370 6.70 -14.62 -29.81
N ALA A 371 5.52 -14.81 -29.23
CA ALA A 371 4.79 -13.74 -28.56
C ALA A 371 5.54 -13.20 -27.34
N PHE A 372 6.11 -14.09 -26.54
CA PHE A 372 6.98 -13.73 -25.43
C PHE A 372 8.17 -12.86 -25.88
N ARG A 373 8.87 -13.26 -26.96
CA ARG A 373 10.00 -12.50 -27.50
C ARG A 373 9.59 -11.14 -28.06
N ASP A 374 8.47 -11.07 -28.76
CA ASP A 374 7.92 -9.81 -29.29
C ASP A 374 7.64 -8.81 -28.16
N TRP A 375 6.93 -9.23 -27.11
CA TRP A 375 6.71 -8.38 -25.94
C TRP A 375 8.02 -7.96 -25.29
N LEU A 376 8.91 -8.91 -25.00
CA LEU A 376 10.17 -8.65 -24.31
C LEU A 376 11.03 -7.63 -25.09
N SER A 377 11.00 -7.65 -26.42
CA SER A 377 11.74 -6.70 -27.27
C SER A 377 11.34 -5.24 -27.06
N THR A 378 10.14 -4.97 -26.52
CA THR A 378 9.64 -3.61 -26.26
C THR A 378 9.34 -3.33 -24.78
N ALA A 379 9.37 -4.37 -23.93
CA ALA A 379 9.02 -4.25 -22.53
C ALA A 379 10.00 -3.34 -21.76
N PRO A 380 9.50 -2.38 -20.97
CA PRO A 380 10.28 -1.65 -19.98
C PRO A 380 11.00 -2.59 -18.99
N CYS A 381 12.18 -2.22 -18.50
CA CYS A 381 13.02 -3.10 -17.68
C CYS A 381 12.34 -3.52 -16.36
N ASP A 382 11.58 -2.63 -15.73
CA ASP A 382 10.80 -2.89 -14.52
C ASP A 382 9.72 -3.97 -14.69
N GLN A 383 9.22 -4.16 -15.92
CA GLN A 383 8.24 -5.19 -16.25
C GLN A 383 8.82 -6.60 -16.41
N LEU A 384 10.16 -6.77 -16.42
CA LEU A 384 10.77 -8.11 -16.49
C LEU A 384 10.45 -8.95 -15.25
N SER A 385 10.10 -8.32 -14.12
CA SER A 385 9.58 -9.03 -12.94
C SER A 385 8.37 -9.92 -13.28
N MET A 386 7.58 -9.55 -14.30
CA MET A 386 6.40 -10.30 -14.71
C MET A 386 6.70 -11.65 -15.36
N THR A 387 7.93 -11.88 -15.80
CA THR A 387 8.32 -13.19 -16.35
C THR A 387 8.25 -14.31 -15.33
N GLN A 388 8.29 -13.99 -14.03
CA GLN A 388 8.17 -14.98 -12.95
C GLN A 388 6.77 -15.60 -12.89
N ALA A 389 5.74 -14.86 -13.30
CA ALA A 389 4.36 -15.34 -13.35
C ALA A 389 4.05 -16.09 -14.66
N LEU A 390 4.96 -16.06 -15.64
CA LEU A 390 4.83 -16.75 -16.91
C LEU A 390 5.53 -18.12 -16.85
N LYS A 391 5.06 -19.06 -17.66
CA LYS A 391 5.65 -20.40 -17.73
C LYS A 391 7.09 -20.29 -18.27
N PRO A 392 8.12 -20.74 -17.52
CA PRO A 392 9.48 -20.72 -18.02
C PRO A 392 9.69 -21.84 -19.04
N THR A 393 10.33 -21.50 -20.17
CA THR A 393 10.86 -22.46 -21.15
C THR A 393 12.31 -22.09 -21.43
N VAL A 394 13.12 -23.04 -21.93
CA VAL A 394 14.52 -22.77 -22.29
C VAL A 394 14.63 -21.62 -23.30
N ALA A 395 13.73 -21.57 -24.28
CA ALA A 395 13.69 -20.50 -25.28
C ALA A 395 13.34 -19.13 -24.66
N ARG A 396 12.39 -19.07 -23.72
CA ARG A 396 12.03 -17.83 -23.01
C ARG A 396 13.14 -17.35 -22.10
N LEU A 397 13.79 -18.26 -21.35
CA LEU A 397 14.93 -17.91 -20.51
C LEU A 397 16.10 -17.39 -21.34
N ARG A 398 16.40 -18.00 -22.50
CA ARG A 398 17.40 -17.45 -23.43
C ARG A 398 17.01 -16.06 -23.95
N ALA A 399 15.73 -15.85 -24.25
CA ALA A 399 15.24 -14.53 -24.65
C ALA A 399 15.45 -13.49 -23.54
N ILE A 400 15.18 -13.85 -22.28
CA ILE A 400 15.50 -13.00 -21.11
C ILE A 400 16.99 -12.71 -21.04
N ALA A 401 17.87 -13.71 -21.17
CA ALA A 401 19.32 -13.48 -21.17
C ALA A 401 19.76 -12.54 -22.30
N SER A 402 19.12 -12.63 -23.47
CA SER A 402 19.46 -11.83 -24.65
C SER A 402 19.12 -10.35 -24.51
N ILE A 403 18.28 -9.95 -23.55
CA ILE A 403 17.94 -8.55 -23.29
C ILE A 403 18.96 -7.83 -22.39
N GLN A 404 19.98 -8.54 -21.91
CA GLN A 404 20.97 -7.98 -20.98
C GLN A 404 21.64 -6.67 -21.46
N PRO A 405 21.84 -6.39 -22.77
CA PRO A 405 22.40 -5.10 -23.18
C PRO A 405 21.51 -3.90 -22.85
N ARG A 406 20.19 -4.11 -22.68
CA ARG A 406 19.22 -3.07 -22.31
C ARG A 406 18.87 -3.09 -20.82
N CYS A 407 18.69 -4.28 -20.26
CA CYS A 407 18.21 -4.48 -18.89
C CYS A 407 19.12 -5.47 -18.13
N ALA A 408 20.38 -5.09 -17.90
CA ALA A 408 21.41 -5.98 -17.36
C ALA A 408 21.04 -6.59 -16.00
N TYR A 409 20.58 -5.76 -15.05
CA TYR A 409 20.26 -6.21 -13.71
C TYR A 409 18.97 -7.03 -13.68
N GLU A 410 17.90 -6.54 -14.32
CA GLU A 410 16.59 -7.17 -14.30
C GLU A 410 16.58 -8.51 -15.04
N ALA A 411 17.36 -8.65 -16.13
CA ALA A 411 17.54 -9.93 -16.81
C ALA A 411 18.16 -10.99 -15.90
N VAL A 412 19.22 -10.64 -15.17
CA VAL A 412 19.88 -11.56 -14.22
C VAL A 412 18.91 -11.93 -13.08
N GLN A 413 18.17 -10.97 -12.52
CA GLN A 413 17.19 -11.24 -11.47
C GLN A 413 16.06 -12.15 -11.94
N ALA A 414 15.59 -11.98 -13.18
CA ALA A 414 14.57 -12.82 -13.77
C ALA A 414 15.07 -14.27 -14.02
N LEU A 415 16.35 -14.46 -14.33
CA LEU A 415 16.95 -15.79 -14.54
C LEU A 415 17.29 -16.53 -13.25
N ARG A 416 17.68 -15.81 -12.21
CA ARG A 416 18.14 -16.34 -10.92
C ARG A 416 17.32 -17.52 -10.35
N PRO A 417 15.98 -17.48 -10.28
CA PRO A 417 15.21 -18.59 -9.69
C PRO A 417 15.15 -19.87 -10.56
N HIS A 418 15.65 -19.82 -11.80
CA HIS A 418 15.54 -20.90 -12.78
C HIS A 418 16.87 -21.60 -13.06
N VAL A 419 18.01 -20.91 -12.94
CA VAL A 419 19.32 -21.42 -13.39
C VAL A 419 19.75 -22.74 -12.72
N ALA A 420 19.57 -22.90 -11.40
CA ALA A 420 19.89 -24.15 -10.70
C ALA A 420 19.07 -25.35 -11.18
N LYS A 421 17.84 -25.10 -11.66
CA LYS A 421 16.87 -26.13 -12.05
C LYS A 421 17.05 -26.60 -13.50
N LEU A 422 17.79 -25.86 -14.31
CA LEU A 422 18.06 -26.23 -15.70
C LEU A 422 19.09 -27.37 -15.76
N PRO A 423 18.94 -28.34 -16.69
CA PRO A 423 20.01 -29.29 -16.96
C PRO A 423 21.25 -28.55 -17.51
N PRO A 424 22.48 -29.06 -17.30
CA PRO A 424 23.72 -28.37 -17.67
C PRO A 424 23.77 -27.87 -19.12
N THR A 425 23.34 -28.68 -20.09
CA THR A 425 23.33 -28.29 -21.51
C THR A 425 22.38 -27.13 -21.80
N ALA A 426 21.17 -27.14 -21.22
CA ALA A 426 20.22 -26.04 -21.38
C ALA A 426 20.66 -24.78 -20.63
N LEU A 427 21.33 -24.94 -19.48
CA LEU A 427 21.90 -23.82 -18.73
C LEU A 427 22.92 -23.05 -19.57
N ILE A 428 23.89 -23.76 -20.16
CA ILE A 428 24.93 -23.18 -21.02
C ILE A 428 24.30 -22.38 -22.16
N ASP A 429 23.31 -22.96 -22.82
CA ASP A 429 22.60 -22.36 -23.95
C ASP A 429 21.77 -21.13 -23.53
N VAL A 430 21.16 -21.13 -22.35
CA VAL A 430 20.43 -19.98 -21.79
C VAL A 430 21.37 -18.84 -21.41
N LEU A 431 22.50 -19.14 -20.77
CA LEU A 431 23.42 -18.14 -20.22
C LEU A 431 24.42 -17.61 -21.24
N THR A 432 24.47 -18.19 -22.44
CA THR A 432 25.38 -17.78 -23.53
C THR A 432 25.43 -16.27 -23.81
N PRO A 433 24.30 -15.52 -23.76
CA PRO A 433 24.30 -14.07 -24.01
C PRO A 433 24.84 -13.20 -22.86
N LEU A 434 25.01 -13.74 -21.65
CA LEU A 434 25.45 -12.96 -20.49
C LEU A 434 26.96 -12.69 -20.53
N SER A 435 27.36 -11.55 -19.96
CA SER A 435 28.77 -11.20 -19.76
C SER A 435 29.37 -11.94 -18.57
N ALA A 436 30.69 -11.98 -18.49
CA ALA A 436 31.42 -12.61 -17.39
C ALA A 436 31.03 -12.04 -16.00
N GLU A 437 30.91 -10.72 -15.89
CA GLU A 437 30.46 -10.05 -14.65
C GLU A 437 29.01 -10.43 -14.27
N GLN A 438 28.12 -10.56 -15.25
CA GLN A 438 26.74 -11.00 -15.01
C GLN A 438 26.66 -12.46 -14.56
N LEU A 439 27.55 -13.33 -15.07
CA LEU A 439 27.65 -14.72 -14.61
C LEU A 439 28.08 -14.79 -13.15
N LEU A 440 28.99 -13.91 -12.70
CA LEU A 440 29.41 -13.84 -11.29
C LEU A 440 28.25 -13.47 -10.37
N TRP A 441 27.30 -12.63 -10.80
CA TRP A 441 26.09 -12.34 -10.02
C TRP A 441 25.20 -13.56 -9.83
N LEU A 442 25.32 -14.56 -10.70
CA LEU A 442 24.60 -15.83 -10.63
C LEU A 442 25.38 -16.94 -9.93
N GLN A 443 26.64 -16.74 -9.55
CA GLN A 443 27.55 -17.78 -9.04
C GLN A 443 26.91 -18.68 -7.97
N SER A 444 26.32 -18.08 -6.93
CA SER A 444 25.67 -18.81 -5.84
C SER A 444 24.39 -19.56 -6.25
N ASN A 445 23.85 -19.26 -7.43
CA ASN A 445 22.61 -19.83 -7.98
C ASN A 445 22.88 -20.86 -9.08
N LEU A 446 24.13 -21.00 -9.57
CA LEU A 446 24.47 -21.98 -10.61
C LEU A 446 24.42 -23.43 -10.11
N GLY A 447 24.41 -23.63 -8.78
CA GLY A 447 24.38 -24.96 -8.16
C GLY A 447 25.75 -25.68 -8.20
N LEU A 448 26.85 -24.93 -8.23
CA LEU A 448 28.22 -25.48 -8.30
C LEU A 448 28.70 -26.12 -6.99
N THR A 449 27.86 -26.12 -5.95
CA THR A 449 28.09 -26.86 -4.71
C THR A 449 27.67 -28.32 -4.80
N ASP A 450 26.91 -28.72 -5.83
CA ASP A 450 26.64 -30.11 -6.14
C ASP A 450 27.77 -30.67 -7.02
N ALA A 451 28.45 -31.72 -6.57
CA ALA A 451 29.65 -32.24 -7.22
C ALA A 451 29.37 -32.74 -8.66
N ALA A 452 28.23 -33.40 -8.89
CA ALA A 452 27.89 -33.95 -10.21
C ALA A 452 27.59 -32.82 -11.22
N ARG A 453 26.84 -31.80 -10.79
CA ARG A 453 26.56 -30.63 -11.59
C ARG A 453 27.82 -29.80 -11.86
N ALA A 454 28.65 -29.60 -10.84
CA ALA A 454 29.90 -28.88 -10.96
C ALA A 454 30.81 -29.58 -11.98
N GLU A 455 30.96 -30.90 -11.88
CA GLU A 455 31.72 -31.71 -12.83
C GLU A 455 31.21 -31.57 -14.28
N ALA A 456 29.89 -31.60 -14.48
CA ALA A 456 29.26 -31.44 -15.80
C ALA A 456 29.41 -30.03 -16.39
N LEU A 457 29.60 -29.01 -15.55
CA LEU A 457 29.77 -27.61 -15.96
C LEU A 457 31.23 -27.15 -15.96
N PHE A 458 32.17 -28.00 -15.57
CA PHE A 458 33.58 -27.63 -15.36
C PHE A 458 34.20 -26.99 -16.61
N ASP A 459 34.10 -27.63 -17.77
CA ASP A 459 34.74 -27.14 -18.99
C ASP A 459 34.16 -25.78 -19.40
N TRP A 460 32.84 -25.62 -19.29
CA TRP A 460 32.17 -24.34 -19.52
C TRP A 460 32.62 -23.25 -18.56
N VAL A 461 32.77 -23.56 -17.26
CA VAL A 461 33.31 -22.62 -16.26
C VAL A 461 34.73 -22.18 -16.63
N MET A 462 35.60 -23.15 -16.94
CA MET A 462 37.00 -22.89 -17.30
C MET A 462 37.16 -22.08 -18.58
N GLU A 463 36.24 -22.24 -19.54
CA GLU A 463 36.25 -21.50 -20.81
C GLU A 463 35.62 -20.11 -20.69
N ARG A 464 34.52 -19.98 -19.94
CA ARG A 464 33.76 -18.72 -19.88
C ARG A 464 34.29 -17.74 -18.85
N GLU A 465 34.48 -18.19 -17.61
CA GLU A 465 34.87 -17.33 -16.49
C GLU A 465 35.41 -18.18 -15.33
N PRO A 466 36.74 -18.38 -15.26
CA PRO A 466 37.39 -19.18 -14.21
C PRO A 466 37.14 -18.67 -12.78
N ARG A 467 36.77 -17.40 -12.59
CA ARG A 467 36.40 -16.88 -11.26
C ARG A 467 35.16 -17.57 -10.67
N LEU A 468 34.33 -18.21 -11.50
CA LEU A 468 33.21 -19.03 -11.04
C LEU A 468 33.65 -20.29 -10.28
N LEU A 469 34.94 -20.64 -10.29
CA LEU A 469 35.50 -21.69 -9.43
C LEU A 469 35.40 -21.37 -7.93
N ASP A 470 35.18 -20.11 -7.55
CA ASP A 470 34.95 -19.77 -6.15
C ASP A 470 33.59 -20.33 -5.67
N GLY A 471 33.61 -21.13 -4.61
CA GLY A 471 32.45 -21.90 -4.13
C GLY A 471 32.19 -23.22 -4.87
N PHE A 472 33.09 -23.64 -5.76
CA PHE A 472 32.95 -24.87 -6.55
C PHE A 472 33.27 -26.13 -5.74
N VAL A 473 32.50 -27.20 -5.90
CA VAL A 473 32.78 -28.51 -5.29
C VAL A 473 33.42 -29.45 -6.32
N ALA A 474 34.67 -29.85 -6.08
CA ALA A 474 35.43 -30.71 -6.97
C ALA A 474 35.32 -32.20 -6.60
N SER A 475 35.00 -33.02 -7.61
CA SER A 475 35.18 -34.47 -7.61
C SER A 475 36.62 -34.85 -8.00
N PRO A 476 37.05 -36.11 -7.83
CA PRO A 476 38.37 -36.55 -8.30
C PRO A 476 38.61 -36.25 -9.77
N SER A 477 37.60 -36.45 -10.63
CA SER A 477 37.67 -36.18 -12.06
C SER A 477 37.79 -34.69 -12.38
N VAL A 478 37.19 -33.80 -11.58
CA VAL A 478 37.44 -32.36 -11.68
C VAL A 478 38.87 -32.02 -11.29
N VAL A 479 39.38 -32.58 -10.19
CA VAL A 479 40.75 -32.32 -9.72
C VAL A 479 41.76 -32.76 -10.77
N GLU A 480 41.60 -33.95 -11.36
CA GLU A 480 42.46 -34.43 -12.44
C GLU A 480 42.49 -33.44 -13.61
N ARG A 481 41.32 -32.93 -14.03
CA ARG A 481 41.21 -31.94 -15.09
C ARG A 481 41.80 -30.58 -14.70
N LEU A 482 41.67 -30.13 -13.44
CA LEU A 482 42.29 -28.90 -12.94
C LEU A 482 43.81 -28.98 -12.97
N LEU A 483 44.38 -30.16 -12.68
CA LEU A 483 45.81 -30.41 -12.67
C LEU A 483 46.40 -30.69 -14.06
N ALA A 484 45.56 -30.87 -15.08
CA ALA A 484 46.00 -30.99 -16.45
C ALA A 484 46.63 -29.67 -16.94
N PRO A 485 47.72 -29.70 -17.75
CA PRO A 485 48.47 -28.49 -18.12
C PRO A 485 47.59 -27.36 -18.68
N VAL A 486 46.63 -27.70 -19.55
CA VAL A 486 45.72 -26.74 -20.21
C VAL A 486 44.95 -25.86 -19.21
N ASN A 487 44.56 -26.42 -18.07
CA ASN A 487 43.81 -25.70 -17.03
C ASN A 487 44.72 -25.16 -15.94
N ALA A 488 45.75 -25.93 -15.56
CA ALA A 488 46.68 -25.55 -14.52
C ALA A 488 47.44 -24.26 -14.89
N ASP A 489 47.89 -24.12 -16.13
CA ASP A 489 48.63 -22.93 -16.58
C ASP A 489 47.80 -21.65 -16.49
N ARG A 490 46.47 -21.75 -16.70
CA ARG A 490 45.53 -20.62 -16.53
C ARG A 490 45.38 -20.19 -15.06
N LEU A 491 45.68 -21.08 -14.13
CA LEU A 491 45.54 -20.88 -12.68
C LEU A 491 46.90 -20.69 -11.98
N GLY A 492 47.96 -20.36 -12.73
CA GLY A 492 49.30 -20.12 -12.18
C GLY A 492 50.19 -21.36 -12.10
N GLY A 493 49.83 -22.42 -12.82
CA GLY A 493 50.57 -23.68 -12.90
C GLY A 493 50.06 -24.73 -11.90
N ARG A 494 50.51 -25.97 -12.10
CA ARG A 494 50.08 -27.15 -11.32
C ARG A 494 50.25 -26.96 -9.82
N GLU A 495 51.35 -26.34 -9.41
CA GLU A 495 51.69 -26.11 -8.00
C GLU A 495 50.72 -25.13 -7.35
N ALA A 496 50.40 -24.02 -8.02
CA ALA A 496 49.42 -23.05 -7.52
C ALA A 496 48.03 -23.69 -7.35
N VAL A 497 47.63 -24.56 -8.28
CA VAL A 497 46.36 -25.31 -8.19
C VAL A 497 46.34 -26.23 -6.97
N LEU A 498 47.42 -26.98 -6.70
CA LEU A 498 47.50 -27.83 -5.52
C LEU A 498 47.40 -27.02 -4.22
N GLU A 499 48.05 -25.87 -4.16
CA GLU A 499 47.96 -24.96 -3.01
C GLU A 499 46.55 -24.40 -2.78
N VAL A 500 45.83 -24.09 -3.87
CA VAL A 500 44.41 -23.70 -3.82
C VAL A 500 43.54 -24.85 -3.31
N LEU A 501 43.70 -26.06 -3.84
CA LEU A 501 42.89 -27.23 -3.46
C LEU A 501 43.16 -27.68 -2.02
N LEU A 502 44.37 -27.48 -1.53
CA LEU A 502 44.70 -27.65 -0.12
C LEU A 502 44.18 -26.49 0.75
N GLY A 503 43.70 -25.38 0.17
CA GLY A 503 43.15 -24.26 0.94
C GLY A 503 44.23 -23.37 1.59
N ARG A 504 45.46 -23.36 1.05
CA ARG A 504 46.48 -22.38 1.43
C ARG A 504 46.24 -21.01 0.80
N MET A 505 45.62 -20.98 -0.38
CA MET A 505 45.19 -19.74 -1.05
C MET A 505 43.70 -19.49 -0.82
N HIS A 506 43.33 -18.23 -0.63
CA HIS A 506 41.96 -17.84 -0.27
C HIS A 506 41.02 -17.69 -1.49
N THR A 507 41.55 -17.70 -2.71
CA THR A 507 40.79 -17.50 -3.95
C THR A 507 41.42 -18.27 -5.12
N PRO A 508 40.63 -19.06 -5.88
CA PRO A 508 39.23 -19.40 -5.63
C PRO A 508 39.08 -20.39 -4.45
N ARG A 509 37.96 -20.34 -3.72
CA ARG A 509 37.65 -21.32 -2.66
C ARG A 509 36.98 -22.54 -3.28
N ILE A 510 37.77 -23.58 -3.53
CA ILE A 510 37.29 -24.85 -4.05
C ILE A 510 37.10 -25.82 -2.88
N SER A 511 35.88 -26.31 -2.71
CA SER A 511 35.57 -27.37 -1.77
C SER A 511 35.85 -28.74 -2.39
N LEU A 512 36.35 -29.68 -1.62
CA LEU A 512 36.67 -31.02 -2.10
C LEU A 512 35.68 -32.03 -1.54
N THR A 513 35.21 -32.94 -2.40
CA THR A 513 34.61 -34.19 -1.91
C THR A 513 35.66 -35.01 -1.13
N PRO A 514 35.27 -35.91 -0.21
CA PRO A 514 36.23 -36.74 0.52
C PRO A 514 37.20 -37.52 -0.38
N PHE A 515 36.69 -38.07 -1.49
CA PHE A 515 37.52 -38.77 -2.48
C PHE A 515 38.45 -37.82 -3.23
N ALA A 516 37.98 -36.61 -3.58
CA ALA A 516 38.83 -35.61 -4.22
C ALA A 516 39.95 -35.13 -3.29
N PHE A 517 39.68 -34.98 -2.00
CA PHE A 517 40.71 -34.66 -1.01
C PHE A 517 41.81 -35.73 -0.98
N ASN A 518 41.43 -37.01 -0.92
CA ASN A 518 42.37 -38.12 -0.97
C ASN A 518 43.19 -38.14 -2.28
N PHE A 519 42.57 -37.78 -3.39
CA PHE A 519 43.24 -37.65 -4.69
C PHE A 519 44.25 -36.48 -4.68
N VAL A 520 43.86 -35.29 -4.22
CA VAL A 520 44.73 -34.11 -4.10
C VAL A 520 45.94 -34.41 -3.22
N VAL A 521 45.75 -35.07 -2.08
CA VAL A 521 46.86 -35.47 -1.18
C VAL A 521 47.84 -36.39 -1.91
N THR A 522 47.32 -37.38 -2.64
CA THR A 522 48.16 -38.32 -3.41
C THR A 522 48.95 -37.60 -4.51
N GLU A 523 48.30 -36.72 -5.27
CA GLU A 523 48.95 -35.91 -6.31
C GLU A 523 49.99 -34.94 -5.75
N SER A 524 49.74 -34.40 -4.55
CA SER A 524 50.62 -33.47 -3.85
C SER A 524 51.90 -34.11 -3.32
N LEU A 525 51.85 -35.41 -3.04
CA LEU A 525 52.99 -36.21 -2.55
C LEU A 525 53.70 -37.00 -3.65
N ARG A 526 53.24 -36.90 -4.90
CA ARG A 526 53.84 -37.63 -6.03
C ARG A 526 55.21 -37.05 -6.39
N GLY A 527 56.17 -37.93 -6.70
CA GLY A 527 57.52 -37.53 -7.09
C GLY A 527 58.38 -37.16 -5.89
N THR A 528 58.99 -35.97 -5.92
CA THR A 528 59.86 -35.44 -4.84
C THR A 528 59.20 -34.21 -4.20
N PRO A 529 58.21 -34.39 -3.30
CA PRO A 529 57.52 -33.27 -2.67
C PRO A 529 58.45 -32.51 -1.71
N SER A 530 58.27 -31.19 -1.60
CA SER A 530 59.02 -30.39 -0.64
C SER A 530 58.66 -30.77 0.81
N ALA A 531 59.64 -30.67 1.71
CA ALA A 531 59.43 -30.97 3.14
C ALA A 531 58.29 -30.15 3.75
N LEU A 532 58.14 -28.88 3.37
CA LEU A 532 57.03 -28.01 3.80
C LEU A 532 55.67 -28.55 3.36
N ARG A 533 55.54 -29.05 2.12
CA ARG A 533 54.27 -29.62 1.65
C ARG A 533 53.93 -30.92 2.36
N VAL A 534 54.92 -31.79 2.56
CA VAL A 534 54.76 -33.02 3.33
C VAL A 534 54.30 -32.69 4.75
N ARG A 535 54.95 -31.70 5.38
CA ARG A 535 54.61 -31.23 6.73
C ARG A 535 53.15 -30.81 6.82
N ASP A 536 52.70 -29.91 5.95
CA ASP A 536 51.32 -29.41 6.01
C ASP A 536 50.27 -30.48 5.76
N ILE A 537 50.50 -31.39 4.82
CA ILE A 537 49.59 -32.52 4.60
C ILE A 537 49.53 -33.39 5.84
N SER A 538 50.67 -33.63 6.48
CA SER A 538 50.78 -34.48 7.65
C SER A 538 50.13 -33.89 8.91
N GLU A 539 50.05 -32.56 9.01
CA GLU A 539 49.39 -31.85 10.11
C GLU A 539 47.88 -31.74 9.96
N ARG A 540 47.33 -32.06 8.77
CA ARG A 540 45.89 -32.11 8.58
C ARG A 540 45.25 -33.23 9.38
N TYR A 541 43.98 -33.02 9.70
CA TYR A 541 43.12 -34.03 10.29
C TYR A 541 42.76 -35.08 9.23
N ILE A 542 43.59 -36.12 9.14
CA ILE A 542 43.44 -37.27 8.27
C ILE A 542 43.40 -38.51 9.17
N PRO A 543 42.45 -39.45 8.98
CA PRO A 543 42.42 -40.71 9.72
C PRO A 543 43.78 -41.42 9.70
N ALA A 544 44.15 -42.06 10.80
CA ALA A 544 45.49 -42.62 11.01
C ALA A 544 45.93 -43.59 9.89
N GLU A 545 45.05 -44.50 9.50
CA GLU A 545 45.30 -45.48 8.43
C GLU A 545 45.56 -44.80 7.07
N GLU A 546 44.75 -43.79 6.74
CA GLU A 546 44.92 -43.04 5.49
C GLU A 546 46.19 -42.20 5.50
N LYS A 547 46.49 -41.55 6.62
CA LYS A 547 47.72 -40.77 6.79
C LYS A 547 48.97 -41.64 6.61
N LEU A 548 48.99 -42.83 7.19
CA LEU A 548 50.05 -43.82 7.00
C LEU A 548 50.16 -44.25 5.53
N ARG A 549 49.03 -44.53 4.88
CA ARG A 549 48.98 -44.88 3.45
C ARG A 549 49.58 -43.78 2.59
N PHE A 550 49.19 -42.52 2.78
CA PHE A 550 49.70 -41.38 2.02
C PHE A 550 51.20 -41.13 2.24
N LEU A 551 51.67 -41.19 3.49
CA LEU A 551 53.05 -40.89 3.82
C LEU A 551 54.01 -42.07 3.56
N SER A 552 53.51 -43.28 3.33
CA SER A 552 54.32 -44.49 3.16
C SER A 552 55.41 -44.38 2.09
N GLY A 553 55.12 -43.72 0.96
CA GLY A 553 56.09 -43.46 -0.10
C GLY A 553 57.15 -42.43 0.32
N VAL A 554 56.72 -41.35 0.98
CA VAL A 554 57.62 -40.27 1.45
C VAL A 554 58.57 -40.76 2.54
N LEU A 555 58.09 -41.63 3.45
CA LEU A 555 58.91 -42.26 4.49
C LEU A 555 60.02 -43.16 3.92
N ARG A 556 59.92 -43.56 2.65
CA ARG A 556 60.95 -44.33 1.92
C ARG A 556 61.73 -43.47 0.91
N SER A 557 61.42 -42.17 0.82
CA SER A 557 62.11 -41.23 -0.08
C SER A 557 63.59 -41.12 0.27
N THR A 558 64.46 -40.83 -0.69
CA THR A 558 65.87 -40.52 -0.41
C THR A 558 66.08 -39.10 0.14
N ASP A 559 65.06 -38.25 0.09
CA ASP A 559 65.09 -36.90 0.67
C ASP A 559 64.87 -36.96 2.19
N ALA A 560 65.97 -36.78 2.94
CA ALA A 560 65.97 -36.78 4.40
C ALA A 560 65.04 -35.71 5.01
N ARG A 561 64.88 -34.54 4.37
CA ARG A 561 63.99 -33.49 4.87
C ARG A 561 62.52 -33.87 4.70
N ALA A 562 62.18 -34.48 3.56
CA ALA A 562 60.83 -34.98 3.32
C ALA A 562 60.48 -36.16 4.25
N GLN A 563 61.44 -37.06 4.49
CA GLN A 563 61.29 -38.14 5.49
C GLN A 563 61.06 -37.57 6.90
N ALA A 564 61.87 -36.58 7.30
CA ALA A 564 61.74 -35.92 8.60
C ALA A 564 60.37 -35.25 8.78
N ALA A 565 59.89 -34.55 7.75
CA ALA A 565 58.56 -33.94 7.74
C ALA A 565 57.43 -34.97 7.87
N ALA A 566 57.52 -36.09 7.15
CA ALA A 566 56.55 -37.18 7.27
C ALA A 566 56.55 -37.82 8.66
N ALA A 567 57.74 -38.05 9.24
CA ALA A 567 57.87 -38.58 10.60
C ALA A 567 57.22 -37.65 11.63
N ALA A 568 57.46 -36.35 11.51
CA ALA A 568 56.92 -35.33 12.41
C ALA A 568 55.39 -35.19 12.36
N GLY A 569 54.73 -35.58 11.26
CA GLY A 569 53.26 -35.64 11.23
C GLY A 569 52.67 -36.90 11.87
N LEU A 570 53.41 -38.01 11.82
CA LEU A 570 53.00 -39.26 12.46
C LEU A 570 53.07 -39.19 13.99
N THR A 571 53.93 -38.33 14.56
CA THR A 571 54.02 -38.16 16.02
C THR A 571 52.73 -37.64 16.64
N LYS A 572 51.92 -36.89 15.88
CA LYS A 572 50.61 -36.37 16.30
C LYS A 572 49.47 -37.38 16.14
N THR A 573 49.73 -38.55 15.54
CA THR A 573 48.72 -39.55 15.22
C THR A 573 48.83 -40.72 16.20
N THR A 574 47.86 -40.88 17.10
CA THR A 574 47.84 -41.99 18.07
C THR A 574 48.00 -43.33 17.35
N ASP A 575 48.82 -44.23 17.90
CA ASP A 575 49.12 -45.57 17.37
C ASP A 575 49.91 -45.67 16.05
N ALA A 576 50.20 -44.55 15.38
CA ALA A 576 51.08 -44.56 14.20
C ALA A 576 52.53 -44.95 14.57
N ARG A 577 53.09 -45.94 13.87
CA ARG A 577 54.49 -46.34 14.02
C ARG A 577 55.39 -45.45 13.15
N VAL A 578 56.30 -44.69 13.77
CA VAL A 578 57.29 -43.89 13.05
C VAL A 578 58.50 -44.77 12.67
N PRO A 579 58.92 -44.84 11.40
CA PRO A 579 60.12 -45.57 11.01
C PRO A 579 61.39 -44.97 11.63
N ALA A 580 62.27 -45.81 12.19
CA ALA A 580 63.49 -45.37 12.86
C ALA A 580 64.40 -44.45 12.02
N PRO A 581 64.63 -44.71 10.71
CA PRO A 581 65.45 -43.82 9.88
C PRO A 581 64.85 -42.40 9.74
N ALA A 582 63.54 -42.31 9.51
CA ALA A 582 62.85 -41.03 9.38
C ALA A 582 62.77 -40.29 10.74
N ALA A 583 62.64 -41.03 11.85
CA ALA A 583 62.71 -40.46 13.19
C ALA A 583 64.10 -39.85 13.48
N ARG A 584 65.19 -40.54 13.12
CA ARG A 584 66.55 -40.01 13.28
C ARG A 584 66.79 -38.75 12.47
N ALA A 585 66.38 -38.73 11.20
CA ALA A 585 66.50 -37.54 10.35
C ALA A 585 65.80 -36.31 10.97
N CYS A 586 64.59 -36.50 11.51
CA CYS A 586 63.87 -35.42 12.22
C CYS A 586 64.54 -35.03 13.55
N LEU A 587 65.06 -35.98 14.32
CA LEU A 587 65.80 -35.69 15.56
C LEU A 587 67.11 -34.92 15.30
N GLU A 588 67.81 -35.20 14.21
CA GLU A 588 69.01 -34.47 13.82
C GLU A 588 68.69 -32.99 13.52
N GLU A 589 67.62 -32.73 12.75
CA GLU A 589 67.16 -31.35 12.51
C GLU A 589 66.71 -30.68 13.82
N THR A 590 65.98 -31.41 14.66
CA THR A 590 65.53 -30.93 15.98
C THR A 590 66.72 -30.53 16.85
N ARG A 591 67.80 -31.33 16.88
CA ARG A 591 69.04 -31.01 17.62
C ARG A 591 69.69 -29.73 17.09
N ALA A 592 69.78 -29.58 15.78
CA ALA A 592 70.35 -28.38 15.16
C ALA A 592 69.55 -27.12 15.50
N THR A 593 68.21 -27.19 15.44
CA THR A 593 67.33 -26.08 15.82
C THR A 593 67.44 -25.76 17.30
N LEU A 594 67.39 -26.75 18.19
CA LEU A 594 67.51 -26.54 19.64
C LEU A 594 68.89 -25.98 20.05
N ALA A 595 69.97 -26.42 19.39
CA ALA A 595 71.31 -25.88 19.61
C ALA A 595 71.40 -24.41 19.16
N CYS A 596 70.82 -24.07 18.02
CA CYS A 596 70.71 -22.67 17.56
C CYS A 596 69.95 -21.81 18.58
N ILE A 597 68.77 -22.27 19.01
CA ILE A 597 67.96 -21.57 20.02
C ILE A 597 68.73 -21.38 21.33
N ALA A 598 69.46 -22.41 21.80
CA ALA A 598 70.27 -22.31 23.00
C ALA A 598 71.35 -21.23 22.89
N SER A 599 72.06 -21.19 21.74
CA SER A 599 73.11 -20.18 21.50
C SER A 599 72.58 -18.75 21.44
N HIS A 600 71.37 -18.55 20.91
CA HIS A 600 70.72 -17.23 20.88
C HIS A 600 70.04 -16.85 22.20
N ALA A 601 69.70 -17.83 23.04
CA ALA A 601 69.14 -17.62 24.37
C ALA A 601 70.21 -17.26 25.41
N GLU A 602 71.44 -17.75 25.27
CA GLU A 602 72.54 -17.50 26.22
C GLU A 602 72.76 -15.98 26.52
N PRO A 603 72.78 -15.08 25.52
CA PRO A 603 72.92 -13.63 25.77
C PRO A 603 71.71 -12.98 26.43
N LEU A 604 70.54 -13.64 26.47
CA LEU A 604 69.33 -13.12 27.12
C LEU A 604 69.29 -13.41 28.61
N GLY A 605 70.15 -14.31 29.11
CA GLY A 605 70.13 -14.76 30.50
C GLY A 605 68.95 -15.69 30.83
N PRO A 606 68.81 -16.09 32.12
CA PRO A 606 67.73 -16.98 32.54
C PRO A 606 66.35 -16.32 32.38
N PRO A 607 65.30 -17.08 32.02
CA PRO A 607 63.96 -16.54 31.90
C PRO A 607 63.45 -16.02 33.25
N PRO A 608 62.78 -14.86 33.30
CA PRO A 608 62.17 -14.35 34.52
C PRO A 608 61.02 -15.27 34.99
N PRO A 609 60.69 -15.29 36.29
CA PRO A 609 59.59 -16.10 36.80
C PRO A 609 58.23 -15.62 36.24
N GLY A 610 57.40 -16.57 35.83
CA GLY A 610 56.07 -16.33 35.30
C GLY A 610 55.73 -17.26 34.14
N GLU A 611 54.47 -17.31 33.76
CA GLU A 611 54.00 -17.99 32.55
C GLU A 611 53.57 -16.94 31.54
N ARG A 612 53.90 -17.15 30.27
CA ARG A 612 53.40 -16.32 29.17
C ARG A 612 51.88 -16.41 29.15
N ARG A 613 51.15 -15.30 29.27
CA ARG A 613 49.69 -15.31 29.11
C ARG A 613 49.35 -15.06 27.64
N PHE A 614 48.76 -16.04 26.97
CA PHE A 614 48.10 -15.76 25.70
C PHE A 614 46.81 -14.99 25.97
N ILE A 615 46.81 -13.68 25.74
CA ILE A 615 45.56 -12.93 25.57
C ILE A 615 45.02 -13.33 24.20
N PHE A 616 44.13 -14.33 24.16
CA PHE A 616 43.25 -14.49 23.01
C PHE A 616 42.49 -13.17 22.87
N GLY A 617 42.80 -12.40 21.82
CA GLY A 617 42.05 -11.23 21.42
C GLY A 617 40.64 -11.64 21.00
N GLY A 618 39.78 -11.93 21.97
CA GLY A 618 38.35 -11.89 21.77
C GLY A 618 38.02 -10.47 21.37
N CYS A 619 37.46 -10.28 20.18
CA CYS A 619 36.87 -9.03 19.73
C CYS A 619 35.64 -8.71 20.62
N GLY A 620 35.89 -8.29 21.85
CA GLY A 620 34.90 -7.71 22.74
C GLY A 620 34.74 -6.25 22.38
N VAL A 621 33.61 -5.90 21.78
CA VAL A 621 33.15 -4.52 21.58
C VAL A 621 32.87 -3.90 22.95
N GLY A 622 33.90 -3.28 23.53
CA GLY A 622 33.85 -2.49 24.75
C GLY A 622 35.05 -1.54 24.83
N PRO A 623 35.01 -0.48 25.65
CA PRO A 623 36.13 0.44 25.78
C PRO A 623 37.35 -0.32 26.31
N GLN A 624 38.42 -0.42 25.51
CA GLN A 624 39.65 -1.08 25.94
C GLN A 624 40.32 -0.26 27.06
N PRO A 625 40.71 -0.89 28.19
CA PRO A 625 41.62 -0.24 29.14
C PRO A 625 42.97 0.05 28.46
N PRO A 626 43.74 1.06 28.93
CA PRO A 626 45.05 1.36 28.38
C PRO A 626 45.94 0.11 28.41
N PRO A 627 46.77 -0.13 27.38
CA PRO A 627 47.59 -1.33 27.31
C PRO A 627 48.51 -1.39 28.53
N THR A 628 48.28 -2.37 29.40
CA THR A 628 49.23 -2.71 30.46
C THR A 628 50.57 -3.07 29.83
N PRO A 629 51.71 -2.59 30.35
CA PRO A 629 53.01 -2.96 29.82
C PRO A 629 53.17 -4.49 29.85
N PRO A 630 53.75 -5.10 28.80
CA PRO A 630 53.90 -6.54 28.73
C PRO A 630 54.69 -7.04 29.94
N SER A 631 54.29 -8.19 30.46
CA SER A 631 54.96 -8.80 31.61
C SER A 631 56.45 -9.04 31.28
N PRO A 632 57.34 -9.11 32.29
CA PRO A 632 58.77 -9.37 32.05
C PRO A 632 59.01 -10.66 31.26
N ILE A 633 58.18 -11.69 31.46
CA ILE A 633 58.25 -12.95 30.71
C ILE A 633 57.80 -12.79 29.25
N GLU A 634 56.77 -12.00 28.96
CA GLU A 634 56.37 -11.69 27.58
C GLU A 634 57.47 -10.93 26.84
N THR A 635 58.07 -9.93 27.48
CA THR A 635 59.19 -9.17 26.88
C THR A 635 60.40 -10.08 26.61
N TYR A 636 60.69 -11.01 27.52
CA TYR A 636 61.74 -12.01 27.34
C TYR A 636 61.44 -12.93 26.15
N CYS A 637 60.23 -13.47 26.06
CA CYS A 637 59.84 -14.39 24.99
C CYS A 637 59.77 -13.72 23.62
N THR A 638 59.29 -12.47 23.52
CA THR A 638 59.33 -11.70 22.26
C THR A 638 60.77 -11.51 21.77
N ARG A 639 61.69 -11.15 22.66
CA ARG A 639 63.12 -11.00 22.29
C ARG A 639 63.76 -12.33 21.90
N LEU A 640 63.36 -13.43 22.53
CA LEU A 640 63.81 -14.77 22.16
C LEU A 640 63.28 -15.14 20.77
N GLU A 641 62.00 -14.90 20.47
CA GLU A 641 61.40 -15.12 19.15
C GLU A 641 62.12 -14.30 18.07
N GLU A 642 62.38 -13.01 18.30
CA GLU A 642 63.13 -12.14 17.39
C GLU A 642 64.55 -12.67 17.12
N LYS A 643 65.28 -13.08 18.18
CA LYS A 643 66.66 -13.60 18.05
C LYS A 643 66.73 -14.99 17.43
N THR A 644 65.66 -15.78 17.53
CA THR A 644 65.62 -17.16 17.02
C THR A 644 64.93 -17.28 15.66
N ALA A 645 64.40 -16.19 15.12
CA ALA A 645 63.80 -16.15 13.79
C ALA A 645 64.74 -16.62 12.66
N SER A 646 66.07 -16.49 12.85
CA SER A 646 67.09 -16.96 11.91
C SER A 646 67.49 -18.42 12.08
N CYS A 647 66.99 -19.12 13.11
CA CYS A 647 67.32 -20.52 13.33
C CYS A 647 66.72 -21.44 12.25
N PRO A 648 67.38 -22.56 11.92
CA PRO A 648 66.83 -23.52 10.98
C PRO A 648 65.53 -24.13 11.50
N THR A 649 64.59 -24.40 10.60
CA THR A 649 63.38 -25.18 10.86
C THR A 649 63.69 -26.63 11.18
N ALA A 650 62.85 -27.29 11.97
CA ALA A 650 62.98 -28.70 12.30
C ALA A 650 61.87 -29.52 11.63
N CYS A 651 62.25 -30.68 11.11
CA CYS A 651 61.36 -31.66 10.51
C CYS A 651 60.42 -31.07 9.45
N GLY A 652 61.01 -30.27 8.56
CA GLY A 652 60.29 -29.59 7.48
C GLY A 652 59.36 -28.45 7.90
N GLY A 653 59.41 -27.97 9.15
CA GLY A 653 58.57 -26.84 9.59
C GLY A 653 58.88 -26.33 11.00
N THR A 654 57.84 -25.98 11.76
CA THR A 654 57.98 -25.56 13.15
C THR A 654 58.38 -26.72 14.05
N LEU A 655 59.15 -26.38 15.10
CA LEU A 655 59.61 -27.33 16.10
C LEU A 655 58.43 -28.07 16.74
N LEU A 656 58.59 -29.38 16.94
CA LEU A 656 57.61 -30.21 17.63
C LEU A 656 57.55 -29.89 19.12
N ASP A 657 56.42 -30.23 19.74
CA ASP A 657 56.26 -30.20 21.18
C ASP A 657 57.08 -31.32 21.86
N ALA A 658 57.21 -31.25 23.19
CA ALA A 658 58.00 -32.21 23.96
C ALA A 658 57.53 -33.66 23.73
N SER A 659 56.21 -33.87 23.67
CA SER A 659 55.63 -35.20 23.44
C SER A 659 55.99 -35.75 22.05
N GLY A 660 55.98 -34.91 21.02
CA GLY A 660 56.40 -35.28 19.67
C GLY A 660 57.89 -35.64 19.61
N ILE A 661 58.74 -34.87 20.29
CA ILE A 661 60.20 -35.12 20.37
C ILE A 661 60.49 -36.45 21.09
N GLU A 662 59.83 -36.72 22.22
CA GLU A 662 59.97 -37.98 22.97
C GLU A 662 59.55 -39.18 22.12
N ARG A 663 58.46 -39.04 21.37
CA ARG A 663 57.96 -40.11 20.51
C ARG A 663 58.92 -40.41 19.35
N LEU A 664 59.59 -39.40 18.80
CA LEU A 664 60.64 -39.59 17.80
C LEU A 664 61.88 -40.26 18.39
N ALA A 665 62.32 -39.81 19.57
CA ALA A 665 63.46 -40.37 20.29
C ALA A 665 63.26 -41.86 20.57
N SER A 666 62.07 -42.22 21.07
CA SER A 666 61.64 -43.61 21.26
C SER A 666 61.67 -44.42 19.97
N ALA A 667 61.13 -43.87 18.87
CA ALA A 667 61.12 -44.56 17.57
C ALA A 667 62.53 -44.72 16.94
N ALA A 668 63.44 -43.78 17.21
CA ALA A 668 64.83 -43.82 16.75
C ALA A 668 65.73 -44.75 17.58
N GLY A 669 65.34 -45.06 18.83
CA GLY A 669 66.17 -45.76 19.81
C GLY A 669 67.24 -44.87 20.44
N GLU A 670 66.99 -43.56 20.53
CA GLU A 670 67.93 -42.55 21.00
C GLU A 670 67.33 -41.71 22.15
N PRO A 671 68.13 -41.09 23.02
CA PRO A 671 67.61 -40.16 24.02
C PRO A 671 67.06 -38.87 23.38
N PRO A 672 65.99 -38.28 23.93
CA PRO A 672 65.45 -37.01 23.43
C PRO A 672 66.46 -35.87 23.62
N PRO A 673 66.60 -34.96 22.65
CA PRO A 673 67.48 -33.80 22.80
C PRO A 673 66.98 -32.88 23.94
N PRO A 674 67.91 -32.26 24.71
CA PRO A 674 67.53 -31.38 25.79
C PRO A 674 66.88 -30.10 25.25
N ILE A 675 65.67 -29.80 25.71
CA ILE A 675 64.97 -28.56 25.37
C ILE A 675 65.54 -27.41 26.22
N PRO A 676 66.03 -26.30 25.63
CA PRO A 676 66.56 -25.15 26.38
C PRO A 676 65.55 -24.60 27.38
N GLN A 677 66.03 -24.21 28.57
CA GLN A 677 65.16 -23.66 29.62
C GLN A 677 64.43 -22.38 29.17
N ALA A 678 65.10 -21.53 28.40
CA ALA A 678 64.52 -20.34 27.79
C ALA A 678 63.31 -20.66 26.89
N LEU A 679 63.42 -21.73 26.08
CA LEU A 679 62.33 -22.17 25.21
C LEU A 679 61.18 -22.77 26.03
N ARG A 680 61.48 -23.62 27.03
CA ARG A 680 60.47 -24.18 27.95
C ARG A 680 59.66 -23.11 28.68
N ALA A 681 60.27 -22.00 29.06
CA ALA A 681 59.59 -20.88 29.69
C ALA A 681 58.67 -20.09 28.73
N CYS A 682 58.90 -20.20 27.41
CA CYS A 682 58.17 -19.45 26.38
C CYS A 682 57.16 -20.29 25.59
N THR A 683 57.24 -21.63 25.66
CA THR A 683 56.29 -22.57 25.06
C THR A 683 55.26 -23.02 26.10
N HIS A 684 53.98 -22.88 25.82
CA HIS A 684 52.94 -23.45 26.68
C HIS A 684 52.94 -24.97 26.59
N VAL A 685 53.11 -25.63 27.73
CA VAL A 685 52.50 -26.94 27.99
C VAL A 685 51.08 -26.61 28.43
N LEU A 686 50.07 -26.87 27.59
CA LEU A 686 48.70 -26.99 28.07
C LEU A 686 48.67 -28.16 29.06
N PRO A 687 47.98 -28.04 30.21
CA PRO A 687 47.95 -29.08 31.24
C PRO A 687 47.53 -30.45 30.71
#